data_AF-K8F150-F1
#
_entry.id   AF-K8F150-F1
#
_cell.length_a   1.000
_cell.length_b   1.000
_cell.length_c   1.000
_cell.angle_alpha   90.00
_cell.angle_beta   90.00
_cell.angle_gamma   90.00
#
_symmetry.space_group_name_H-M   'P 1'
#
loop_
_entity.id
_entity.type
_entity.pdbx_description
1 polymer ?
#
loop_
_entity_poly.entity_id
_entity_poly.type
_entity_poly.pdbx_seq_one_letter_code
_entity_poly.pdbx_strand_id
1 'polypeptide(L)'
;METEKSSFSFTETSMATIRVELASTVEDCNRRGLKCAKKWAAEQLCGLPSPPSKGLSEEETEDFENAKEEKERELRVISFPEPVGNVPFRGEGEEYTTRTTTSSNNHGQDDPTYILAKSYFDLGEYRRCADLLATSSPASAHGKPLKTFLELYALFLAGETTRRDVANVRAKGPSGAAGDREDGKKGNVSDANDMDGDDLDRNEGPRVRGELVGRMANNPELDVVQSGLDEYEKYNSSSSTNNSTREHNNNEHKCAFICYLQALVFRERGRLDAAKVKFAESARLYPTFWSAWQGLVDLCDEDTIANLRLPRDHWCYQWFIAEFNLESQKNVEAMQQFDRLSEIFKRSSSILTKCAIAQYNLREFDEAEELFERVIEVDPHRIEGIDAYSNILYVKEDFAKLAHLAHRISNTNKYTPETCCVIGNYYSLKQQHEKAVTYFRRALRLNRDYLSAWTLLGHEYTEMKNPKAAIEAYRCAVDINPKDYRAWYGLGQMYELISMHVYAVYYYQAAAKLRPNDSRMWCAIGACYEADGLRQPIAAIRVYQRAVACGDKEGIALGRLAKLHEQQKNWKAAAHYHLRNLERLKRETGSYAETQDSIDGLLFLAKYYKGVGKFGAAEEACSKLLDFQGPEKQTAKALLREIRSVTSVDYVRN
;
A
#
# COMPACT_ATOMS: atom_id res chain seq x y z
N MET A 1 23.17 -10.57 -23.12
CA MET A 1 22.91 -11.77 -22.31
C MET A 1 21.44 -12.06 -22.45
N GLU A 2 21.14 -13.08 -23.23
CA GLU A 2 19.80 -13.45 -23.67
C GLU A 2 18.94 -13.78 -22.45
N THR A 3 17.75 -13.20 -22.44
CA THR A 3 16.67 -13.52 -21.50
C THR A 3 16.25 -14.97 -21.73
N GLU A 4 16.66 -15.88 -20.85
CA GLU A 4 15.97 -17.16 -20.69
C GLU A 4 14.51 -16.85 -20.30
N LYS A 5 13.63 -16.86 -21.30
CA LYS A 5 12.20 -17.07 -21.09
C LYS A 5 12.04 -18.49 -20.57
N SER A 6 12.24 -18.71 -19.27
CA SER A 6 11.74 -19.91 -18.61
C SER A 6 10.21 -19.80 -18.55
N SER A 7 9.56 -20.25 -19.62
CA SER A 7 8.13 -20.52 -19.60
C SER A 7 7.89 -21.69 -18.65
N PHE A 8 7.73 -21.38 -17.36
CA PHE A 8 7.20 -22.32 -16.37
C PHE A 8 5.76 -22.63 -16.77
N SER A 9 5.57 -23.72 -17.52
CA SER A 9 4.23 -24.20 -17.86
C SER A 9 3.70 -25.02 -16.69
N PHE A 10 2.71 -24.49 -15.99
CA PHE A 10 2.05 -25.19 -14.89
C PHE A 10 1.08 -26.22 -15.48
N THR A 11 1.32 -27.50 -15.22
CA THR A 11 0.42 -28.61 -15.57
C THR A 11 -0.70 -28.76 -14.52
N GLU A 12 -1.81 -29.43 -14.86
CA GLU A 12 -2.89 -29.72 -13.90
C GLU A 12 -2.38 -30.45 -12.64
N THR A 13 -1.38 -31.31 -12.79
CA THR A 13 -0.69 -31.99 -11.69
C THR A 13 -0.01 -30.99 -10.73
N SER A 14 0.50 -29.87 -11.23
CA SER A 14 1.09 -28.82 -10.39
C SER A 14 0.03 -28.05 -9.60
N MET A 15 -1.13 -27.79 -10.18
CA MET A 15 -2.24 -27.12 -9.48
C MET A 15 -2.81 -27.95 -8.31
N ALA A 16 -2.89 -29.28 -8.47
CA ALA A 16 -3.30 -30.18 -7.40
C ALA A 16 -2.33 -30.15 -6.22
N THR A 17 -1.02 -30.12 -6.48
CA THR A 17 0.01 -29.97 -5.44
C THR A 17 -0.12 -28.65 -4.69
N ILE A 18 -0.27 -27.53 -5.41
CA ILE A 18 -0.47 -26.20 -4.81
C ILE A 18 -1.69 -26.19 -3.89
N ARG A 19 -2.79 -26.85 -4.30
CA ARG A 19 -4.02 -26.96 -3.50
C ARG A 19 -3.77 -27.68 -2.16
N VAL A 20 -3.02 -28.78 -2.17
CA VAL A 20 -2.69 -29.54 -0.95
C VAL A 20 -1.77 -28.72 -0.03
N GLU A 21 -0.76 -28.08 -0.61
CA GLU A 21 0.16 -27.22 0.16
C GLU A 21 -0.57 -26.07 0.86
N LEU A 22 -1.42 -25.34 0.12
CA LEU A 22 -2.22 -24.24 0.66
C LEU A 22 -3.21 -24.71 1.73
N ALA A 23 -3.87 -25.85 1.53
CA ALA A 23 -4.78 -26.42 2.53
C ALA A 23 -4.04 -26.77 3.84
N SER A 24 -2.85 -27.37 3.73
CA SER A 24 -1.98 -27.63 4.90
C SER A 24 -1.59 -26.33 5.59
N THR A 25 -1.26 -25.28 4.83
CA THR A 25 -0.89 -23.96 5.38
C THR A 25 -2.03 -23.29 6.12
N VAL A 26 -3.26 -23.37 5.60
CA VAL A 26 -4.44 -22.84 6.27
C VAL A 26 -4.60 -23.50 7.64
N GLU A 27 -4.49 -24.82 7.71
CA GLU A 27 -4.60 -25.58 8.95
C GLU A 27 -3.46 -25.27 9.93
N ASP A 28 -2.21 -25.25 9.44
CA ASP A 28 -1.04 -24.94 10.24
C ASP A 28 -1.05 -23.51 10.82
N CYS A 29 -1.46 -22.53 10.03
CA CYS A 29 -1.62 -21.15 10.48
C CYS A 29 -2.81 -21.01 11.44
N ASN A 30 -3.89 -21.78 11.24
CA ASN A 30 -5.05 -21.77 12.13
C ASN A 30 -4.67 -22.24 13.54
N ARG A 31 -3.97 -23.38 13.63
CA ARG A 31 -3.44 -23.91 14.90
C ARG A 31 -2.59 -22.86 15.61
N ARG A 32 -1.76 -22.13 14.87
CA ARG A 32 -0.82 -21.15 15.41
C ARG A 32 -1.42 -19.75 15.66
N GLY A 33 -2.69 -19.52 15.35
CA GLY A 33 -3.35 -18.22 15.59
C GLY A 33 -2.93 -17.12 14.60
N LEU A 34 -2.28 -17.47 13.48
CA LEU A 34 -1.80 -16.54 12.47
C LEU A 34 -2.92 -16.16 11.51
N LYS A 35 -3.79 -15.23 11.94
CA LYS A 35 -5.05 -14.87 11.25
C LYS A 35 -4.82 -14.34 9.82
N CYS A 36 -3.89 -13.41 9.62
CA CYS A 36 -3.64 -12.80 8.30
C CYS A 36 -3.03 -13.81 7.31
N ALA A 37 -2.04 -14.60 7.73
CA ALA A 37 -1.44 -15.64 6.91
C ALA A 37 -2.46 -16.69 6.49
N LYS A 38 -3.31 -17.14 7.43
CA LYS A 38 -4.40 -18.07 7.18
C LYS A 38 -5.37 -17.52 6.14
N LYS A 39 -5.79 -16.25 6.31
CA LYS A 39 -6.72 -15.60 5.40
C LYS A 39 -6.17 -15.55 3.98
N TRP A 40 -4.94 -15.05 3.82
CA TRP A 40 -4.29 -14.98 2.51
C TRP A 40 -4.19 -16.35 1.84
N ALA A 41 -3.77 -17.39 2.59
CA ALA A 41 -3.65 -18.75 2.04
C ALA A 41 -5.02 -19.31 1.62
N ALA A 42 -6.07 -19.04 2.40
CA ALA A 42 -7.44 -19.46 2.08
C ALA A 42 -8.00 -18.71 0.86
N GLU A 43 -7.73 -17.41 0.73
CA GLU A 43 -8.10 -16.62 -0.46
C GLU A 43 -7.45 -17.19 -1.73
N GLN A 44 -6.15 -17.52 -1.68
CA GLN A 44 -5.47 -18.13 -2.84
C GLN A 44 -5.98 -19.55 -3.14
N LEU A 45 -6.31 -20.32 -2.09
CA LEU A 45 -6.90 -21.66 -2.25
C LEU A 45 -8.26 -21.59 -2.96
N CYS A 46 -9.08 -20.59 -2.64
CA CYS A 46 -10.36 -20.34 -3.31
C CYS A 46 -10.19 -19.73 -4.72
N GLY A 47 -9.06 -19.04 -4.95
CA GLY A 47 -8.68 -18.47 -6.24
C GLY A 47 -8.33 -19.51 -7.32
N LEU A 48 -7.99 -20.74 -6.92
CA LEU A 48 -7.71 -21.86 -7.84
C LEU A 48 -9.00 -22.35 -8.52
N PRO A 49 -8.94 -22.75 -9.80
CA PRO A 49 -10.09 -23.34 -10.49
C PRO A 49 -10.60 -24.57 -9.75
N SER A 50 -11.92 -24.74 -9.67
CA SER A 50 -12.53 -25.93 -9.08
C SER A 50 -11.92 -27.18 -9.72
N PRO A 51 -11.60 -28.23 -8.94
CA PRO A 51 -11.14 -29.47 -9.54
C PRO A 51 -12.19 -29.96 -10.54
N PRO A 52 -11.79 -30.52 -11.70
CA PRO A 52 -12.75 -31.15 -12.59
C PRO A 52 -13.51 -32.17 -11.76
N SER A 53 -14.83 -32.01 -11.68
CA SER A 53 -15.70 -33.02 -11.09
C SER A 53 -15.36 -34.32 -11.80
N LYS A 54 -14.81 -35.31 -11.07
CA LYS A 54 -14.82 -36.69 -11.56
C LYS A 54 -16.25 -36.95 -12.02
N GLY A 55 -16.42 -37.27 -13.30
CA GLY A 55 -17.73 -37.31 -13.96
C GLY A 55 -18.77 -37.96 -13.07
N LEU A 56 -19.69 -37.13 -12.55
CA LEU A 56 -20.94 -37.59 -12.00
C LEU A 56 -21.85 -37.71 -13.22
N SER A 57 -22.35 -38.92 -13.47
CA SER A 57 -23.45 -39.12 -14.42
C SER A 57 -24.65 -38.29 -13.99
N GLU A 58 -25.48 -37.85 -14.95
CA GLU A 58 -26.66 -36.99 -14.75
C GLU A 58 -27.65 -37.50 -13.68
N GLU A 59 -27.57 -38.78 -13.28
CA GLU A 59 -28.35 -39.37 -12.19
C GLU A 59 -27.86 -38.97 -10.77
N GLU A 60 -26.58 -38.66 -10.57
CA GLU A 60 -26.04 -38.32 -9.23
C GLU A 60 -26.18 -36.82 -8.88
N THR A 61 -26.50 -35.98 -9.87
CA THR A 61 -26.82 -34.56 -9.67
C THR A 61 -28.23 -34.35 -9.10
N GLU A 62 -29.20 -35.19 -9.46
CA GLU A 62 -30.55 -35.16 -8.87
C GLU A 62 -30.53 -35.63 -7.40
N ASP A 63 -29.69 -36.62 -7.06
CA ASP A 63 -29.53 -37.07 -5.66
C ASP A 63 -28.86 -36.03 -4.76
N PHE A 64 -27.95 -35.20 -5.29
CA PHE A 64 -27.32 -34.11 -4.54
C PHE A 64 -28.24 -32.91 -4.34
N GLU A 65 -29.10 -32.58 -5.31
CA GLU A 65 -30.12 -31.53 -5.16
C GLU A 65 -31.27 -31.99 -4.24
N ASN A 66 -31.69 -33.26 -4.33
CA ASN A 66 -32.67 -33.85 -3.41
C ASN A 66 -32.14 -33.94 -1.97
N ALA A 67 -30.88 -34.33 -1.76
CA ALA A 67 -30.27 -34.37 -0.43
C ALA A 67 -30.07 -32.96 0.19
N LYS A 68 -29.95 -31.93 -0.65
CA LYS A 68 -29.87 -30.54 -0.21
C LYS A 68 -31.24 -29.99 0.17
N GLU A 69 -32.30 -30.32 -0.59
CA GLU A 69 -33.69 -30.03 -0.22
C GLU A 69 -34.12 -30.78 1.04
N GLU A 70 -33.69 -32.02 1.23
CA GLU A 70 -34.04 -32.85 2.39
C GLU A 70 -33.37 -32.33 3.67
N LYS A 71 -32.09 -31.91 3.61
CA LYS A 71 -31.41 -31.22 4.72
C LYS A 71 -31.99 -29.84 5.02
N GLU A 72 -32.42 -29.09 4.01
CA GLU A 72 -33.10 -27.80 4.22
C GLU A 72 -34.52 -27.96 4.79
N ARG A 73 -35.17 -29.12 4.60
CA ARG A 73 -36.43 -29.49 5.27
C ARG A 73 -36.18 -29.94 6.72
N GLU A 74 -35.12 -30.69 7.00
CA GLU A 74 -34.74 -31.06 8.37
C GLU A 74 -34.34 -29.84 9.22
N LEU A 75 -33.69 -28.84 8.64
CA LEU A 75 -33.33 -27.59 9.32
C LEU A 75 -34.52 -26.66 9.64
N ARG A 76 -35.73 -26.93 9.12
CA ARG A 76 -36.96 -26.17 9.44
C ARG A 76 -37.77 -26.75 10.59
N VAL A 77 -37.44 -27.95 11.08
CA VAL A 77 -38.13 -28.55 12.23
C VAL A 77 -37.29 -28.33 13.48
N ILE A 78 -37.64 -27.29 14.25
CA ILE A 78 -37.13 -27.14 15.62
C ILE A 78 -37.79 -28.23 16.46
N SER A 79 -37.05 -29.29 16.77
CA SER A 79 -37.39 -30.20 17.87
C SER A 79 -36.14 -30.51 18.68
N PHE A 80 -36.17 -30.13 19.96
CA PHE A 80 -35.15 -30.42 20.96
C PHE A 80 -35.01 -31.94 21.18
N PRO A 81 -33.80 -32.50 21.35
CA PRO A 81 -33.66 -33.90 21.73
C PRO A 81 -34.00 -34.10 23.22
N GLU A 82 -34.91 -35.03 23.49
CA GLU A 82 -35.26 -35.52 24.84
C GLU A 82 -34.10 -36.31 25.49
N PRO A 83 -34.04 -36.40 26.84
CA PRO A 83 -32.92 -36.99 27.55
C PRO A 83 -33.01 -38.52 27.55
N VAL A 84 -31.99 -39.19 27.00
CA VAL A 84 -31.92 -40.65 27.04
C VAL A 84 -31.51 -41.11 28.45
N GLY A 85 -32.40 -41.88 29.07
CA GLY A 85 -32.28 -42.42 30.42
C GLY A 85 -31.32 -43.60 30.57
N ASN A 86 -30.98 -43.82 31.84
CA ASN A 86 -30.18 -44.89 32.45
C ASN A 86 -30.26 -46.29 31.82
N VAL A 87 -29.09 -46.90 31.59
CA VAL A 87 -28.83 -48.34 31.80
C VAL A 87 -27.33 -48.57 32.05
N PRO A 88 -26.90 -49.67 32.72
CA PRO A 88 -26.01 -49.60 33.87
C PRO A 88 -24.56 -50.03 33.58
N PHE A 89 -23.68 -49.59 34.47
CA PHE A 89 -22.28 -49.99 34.58
C PHE A 89 -22.15 -51.53 34.72
N ARG A 90 -21.46 -52.18 33.79
CA ARG A 90 -20.86 -53.51 33.98
C ARG A 90 -19.47 -53.50 33.36
N GLY A 91 -18.46 -53.57 34.23
CA GLY A 91 -17.08 -53.66 33.81
C GLY A 91 -16.76 -55.03 33.25
N GLU A 92 -15.99 -55.04 32.17
CA GLU A 92 -15.02 -56.07 31.81
C GLU A 92 -14.09 -55.44 30.77
N GLY A 93 -12.78 -55.62 30.96
CA GLY A 93 -11.75 -54.97 30.16
C GLY A 93 -11.65 -55.58 28.77
N GLU A 94 -11.66 -54.73 27.75
CA GLU A 94 -11.18 -55.07 26.42
C GLU A 94 -10.27 -53.95 25.92
N GLU A 95 -9.02 -54.34 25.65
CA GLU A 95 -7.98 -53.52 25.04
C GLU A 95 -8.44 -53.05 23.65
N TYR A 96 -8.69 -51.75 23.51
CA TYR A 96 -8.84 -51.13 22.19
C TYR A 96 -7.48 -51.07 21.52
N THR A 97 -7.23 -52.04 20.65
CA THR A 97 -6.18 -52.00 19.64
C THR A 97 -6.46 -50.84 18.68
N THR A 98 -5.67 -49.78 18.82
CA THR A 98 -5.65 -48.65 17.89
C THR A 98 -5.10 -49.14 16.55
N ARG A 99 -5.92 -49.02 15.49
CA ARG A 99 -5.47 -49.18 14.11
C ARG A 99 -4.44 -48.08 13.81
N THR A 100 -3.18 -48.48 13.77
CA THR A 100 -2.05 -47.73 13.25
C THR A 100 -2.22 -47.52 11.75
N THR A 101 -2.71 -46.34 11.36
CA THR A 101 -2.38 -45.75 10.07
C THR A 101 -1.24 -44.76 10.28
N THR A 102 -0.11 -45.09 9.69
CA THR A 102 1.14 -44.32 9.67
C THR A 102 0.93 -42.91 9.11
N SER A 103 1.07 -41.89 9.96
CA SER A 103 1.42 -40.51 9.56
C SER A 103 2.00 -39.75 10.76
N SER A 104 3.15 -39.13 10.53
CA SER A 104 4.11 -38.54 11.46
C SER A 104 3.61 -37.39 12.36
N ASN A 105 4.05 -37.39 13.63
CA ASN A 105 4.22 -36.24 14.55
C ASN A 105 3.00 -35.37 14.96
N ASN A 106 1.95 -35.96 15.54
CA ASN A 106 0.75 -35.23 16.03
C ASN A 106 0.59 -35.11 17.57
N HIS A 107 1.64 -35.28 18.39
CA HIS A 107 1.52 -35.32 19.89
C HIS A 107 1.31 -33.97 20.62
N GLY A 108 0.68 -32.98 19.98
CA GLY A 108 0.44 -31.65 20.58
C GLY A 108 -0.98 -31.10 20.43
N GLN A 109 -1.80 -31.65 19.53
CA GLN A 109 -3.13 -31.11 19.20
C GLN A 109 -4.22 -31.56 20.16
N ASP A 110 -4.12 -32.79 20.68
CA ASP A 110 -5.10 -33.39 21.58
C ASP A 110 -4.84 -33.06 23.06
N ASP A 111 -3.92 -32.14 23.35
CA ASP A 111 -3.62 -31.72 24.72
C ASP A 111 -4.69 -30.71 25.19
N PRO A 112 -5.49 -31.03 26.23
CA PRO A 112 -6.53 -30.15 26.74
C PRO A 112 -6.00 -28.75 27.11
N THR A 113 -4.75 -28.68 27.56
CA THR A 113 -4.07 -27.44 27.91
C THR A 113 -3.88 -26.53 26.70
N TYR A 114 -3.52 -27.12 25.55
CA TYR A 114 -3.32 -26.37 24.32
C TYR A 114 -4.63 -25.86 23.74
N ILE A 115 -5.68 -26.69 23.77
CA ILE A 115 -7.03 -26.30 23.31
C ILE A 115 -7.56 -25.13 24.14
N LEU A 116 -7.40 -25.19 25.47
CA LEU A 116 -7.80 -24.09 26.35
C LEU A 116 -6.98 -22.82 26.10
N ALA A 117 -5.65 -22.94 25.98
CA ALA A 117 -4.79 -21.81 25.65
C ALA A 117 -5.16 -21.16 24.31
N LYS A 118 -5.42 -21.98 23.28
CA LYS A 118 -5.85 -21.51 21.97
C LYS A 118 -7.19 -20.80 22.02
N SER A 119 -8.11 -21.27 22.86
CA SER A 119 -9.40 -20.61 23.10
C SER A 119 -9.21 -19.22 23.74
N TYR A 120 -8.33 -19.09 24.75
CA TYR A 120 -7.95 -17.79 25.31
C TYR A 120 -7.30 -16.88 24.26
N PHE A 121 -6.43 -17.43 23.42
CA PHE A 121 -5.80 -16.68 22.32
C PHE A 121 -6.85 -16.13 21.34
N ASP A 122 -7.84 -16.93 20.96
CA ASP A 122 -8.87 -16.51 20.00
C ASP A 122 -9.78 -15.42 20.54
N LEU A 123 -10.02 -15.41 21.86
CA LEU A 123 -10.72 -14.35 22.59
C LEU A 123 -9.88 -13.08 22.79
N GLY A 124 -8.58 -13.11 22.49
CA GLY A 124 -7.66 -11.99 22.69
C GLY A 124 -7.08 -11.87 24.11
N GLU A 125 -7.30 -12.88 24.97
CA GLU A 125 -6.72 -12.96 26.31
C GLU A 125 -5.26 -13.48 26.26
N TYR A 126 -4.39 -12.73 25.60
CA TYR A 126 -3.05 -13.21 25.24
C TYR A 126 -2.15 -13.56 26.43
N ARG A 127 -2.16 -12.77 27.52
CA ARG A 127 -1.37 -13.07 28.73
C ARG A 127 -1.80 -14.39 29.37
N ARG A 128 -3.11 -14.61 29.46
CA ARG A 128 -3.70 -15.82 30.05
C ARG A 128 -3.35 -17.07 29.25
N CYS A 129 -3.32 -16.94 27.91
CA CYS A 129 -2.81 -17.99 27.02
C CYS A 129 -1.35 -18.30 27.31
N ALA A 130 -0.50 -17.29 27.44
CA ALA A 130 0.93 -17.48 27.70
C ALA A 130 1.20 -18.14 29.06
N ASP A 131 0.57 -17.64 30.14
CA ASP A 131 0.76 -18.16 31.50
C ASP A 131 0.35 -19.65 31.61
N LEU A 132 -0.75 -20.04 30.95
CA LEU A 132 -1.22 -21.42 30.92
C LEU A 132 -0.21 -22.35 30.20
N LEU A 133 0.38 -21.88 29.10
CA LEU A 133 1.37 -22.66 28.36
C LEU A 133 2.69 -22.76 29.13
N ALA A 134 3.16 -21.66 29.74
CA ALA A 134 4.40 -21.62 30.53
C ALA A 134 4.35 -22.58 31.74
N THR A 135 3.24 -22.54 32.51
CA THR A 135 3.05 -23.39 33.70
C THR A 135 2.97 -24.89 33.37
N SER A 136 2.48 -25.23 32.18
CA SER A 136 2.39 -26.61 31.70
C SER A 136 3.72 -27.20 31.20
N SER A 137 4.80 -26.40 31.16
CA SER A 137 6.03 -26.72 30.43
C SER A 137 7.37 -26.47 31.16
N PRO A 138 7.63 -27.01 32.37
CA PRO A 138 8.87 -26.66 33.08
C PRO A 138 10.12 -27.49 32.71
N ALA A 139 10.02 -28.64 32.03
CA ALA A 139 11.20 -29.52 31.82
C ALA A 139 11.27 -30.33 30.50
N SER A 140 10.16 -30.51 29.78
CA SER A 140 10.10 -31.27 28.49
C SER A 140 9.58 -30.43 27.32
N ALA A 141 9.39 -29.12 27.54
CA ALA A 141 8.71 -28.19 26.65
C ALA A 141 9.46 -27.85 25.36
N HIS A 142 10.79 -27.80 25.45
CA HIS A 142 11.67 -27.35 24.38
C HIS A 142 11.67 -28.29 23.15
N GLY A 143 11.01 -29.45 23.24
CA GLY A 143 10.76 -30.37 22.12
C GLY A 143 9.41 -30.21 21.39
N LYS A 144 8.51 -29.31 21.82
CA LYS A 144 7.16 -29.13 21.23
C LYS A 144 7.00 -27.75 20.56
N PRO A 145 7.41 -27.59 19.28
CA PRO A 145 7.48 -26.28 18.62
C PRO A 145 6.14 -25.54 18.51
N LEU A 146 5.02 -26.27 18.46
CA LEU A 146 3.69 -25.67 18.37
C LEU A 146 3.28 -24.90 19.63
N LYS A 147 3.56 -25.46 20.82
CA LYS A 147 3.22 -24.83 22.10
C LYS A 147 4.12 -23.63 22.36
N THR A 148 5.43 -23.82 22.20
CA THR A 148 6.43 -22.76 22.36
C THR A 148 6.14 -21.58 21.44
N PHE A 149 5.76 -21.83 20.18
CA PHE A 149 5.36 -20.76 19.27
C PHE A 149 4.14 -19.99 19.78
N LEU A 150 3.06 -20.69 20.16
CA LEU A 150 1.81 -20.02 20.59
C LEU A 150 2.00 -19.19 21.86
N GLU A 151 2.80 -19.70 22.82
CA GLU A 151 3.15 -19.00 24.05
C GLU A 151 3.90 -17.70 23.77
N LEU A 152 5.02 -17.78 23.04
CA LEU A 152 5.86 -16.63 22.74
C LEU A 152 5.14 -15.62 21.82
N TYR A 153 4.32 -16.12 20.89
CA TYR A 153 3.51 -15.25 20.03
C TYR A 153 2.39 -14.54 20.80
N ALA A 154 1.77 -15.21 21.77
CA ALA A 154 0.79 -14.58 22.65
C ALA A 154 1.43 -13.48 23.51
N LEU A 155 2.61 -13.73 24.10
CA LEU A 155 3.35 -12.68 24.83
C LEU A 155 3.71 -11.50 23.93
N PHE A 156 4.18 -11.77 22.71
CA PHE A 156 4.46 -10.73 21.73
C PHE A 156 3.22 -9.86 21.45
N LEU A 157 2.05 -10.47 21.23
CA LEU A 157 0.79 -9.75 20.99
C LEU A 157 0.26 -9.02 22.24
N ALA A 158 0.47 -9.57 23.44
CA ALA A 158 0.12 -8.91 24.70
C ALA A 158 0.90 -7.60 24.90
N GLY A 159 2.18 -7.60 24.52
CA GLY A 159 3.00 -6.41 24.55
C GLY A 159 2.63 -5.40 23.46
N GLU A 160 2.26 -5.87 22.27
CA GLU A 160 1.76 -5.06 21.16
C GLU A 160 0.43 -4.34 21.49
N THR A 161 -0.51 -5.03 22.13
CA THR A 161 -1.77 -4.45 22.58
C THR A 161 -1.53 -3.36 23.63
N THR A 162 -0.71 -3.65 24.63
CA THR A 162 -0.30 -2.66 25.66
C THR A 162 0.36 -1.44 25.02
N ARG A 163 1.24 -1.64 24.03
CA ARG A 163 1.90 -0.55 23.28
C ARG A 163 0.88 0.34 22.57
N ARG A 164 -0.12 -0.25 21.91
CA ARG A 164 -1.20 0.48 21.23
C ARG A 164 -2.07 1.26 22.20
N ASP A 165 -2.41 0.67 23.34
CA ASP A 165 -3.22 1.33 24.37
C ASP A 165 -2.51 2.55 24.95
N VAL A 166 -1.22 2.42 25.30
CA VAL A 166 -0.40 3.54 25.78
C VAL A 166 -0.26 4.64 24.71
N ALA A 167 -0.04 4.25 23.45
CA ALA A 167 0.04 5.21 22.35
C ALA A 167 -1.29 5.97 22.15
N ASN A 168 -2.42 5.28 22.28
CA ASN A 168 -3.75 5.86 22.18
C ASN A 168 -4.08 6.80 23.36
N VAL A 169 -3.65 6.47 24.57
CA VAL A 169 -3.80 7.35 25.74
C VAL A 169 -2.94 8.61 25.58
N ARG A 170 -1.69 8.48 25.12
CA ARG A 170 -0.81 9.64 24.87
C ARG A 170 -1.36 10.57 23.78
N ALA A 171 -2.04 10.02 22.77
CA ALA A 171 -2.71 10.80 21.73
C ALA A 171 -3.91 11.61 22.24
N LYS A 172 -4.52 11.26 23.39
CA LYS A 172 -5.64 12.00 23.99
C LYS A 172 -5.21 13.24 24.79
N GLY A 173 -3.93 13.35 25.17
CA GLY A 173 -3.45 14.42 26.06
C GLY A 173 -4.11 14.40 27.45
N PRO A 174 -3.61 15.17 28.44
CA PRO A 174 -4.29 15.30 29.72
C PRO A 174 -5.53 16.17 29.55
N SER A 175 -6.70 15.55 29.38
CA SER A 175 -7.98 16.22 29.58
C SER A 175 -8.06 16.70 31.03
N GLY A 176 -8.27 17.99 31.25
CA GLY A 176 -8.20 18.65 32.55
C GLY A 176 -9.04 17.97 33.62
N ALA A 177 -8.38 17.41 34.63
CA ALA A 177 -8.94 17.27 35.96
C ALA A 177 -8.93 18.67 36.63
N ALA A 178 -9.88 19.52 36.25
CA ALA A 178 -10.19 20.74 36.97
C ALA A 178 -11.67 21.09 36.74
N GLY A 179 -12.43 20.93 37.82
CA GLY A 179 -13.82 21.33 38.10
C GLY A 179 -14.70 21.90 36.99
N ASP A 180 -15.93 21.40 36.90
CA ASP A 180 -17.06 22.29 37.16
C ASP A 180 -18.33 21.54 37.57
N ARG A 181 -19.04 22.21 38.48
CA ARG A 181 -20.26 21.80 39.15
C ARG A 181 -21.42 21.69 38.17
N GLU A 182 -22.31 20.74 38.47
CA GLU A 182 -23.65 20.65 37.91
C GLU A 182 -24.39 21.98 38.06
N ASP A 183 -24.97 22.48 36.98
CA ASP A 183 -26.21 23.24 37.04
C ASP A 183 -27.02 23.01 35.76
N GLY A 184 -28.24 22.51 35.95
CA GLY A 184 -29.12 22.07 34.88
C GLY A 184 -29.88 23.22 34.21
N LYS A 185 -30.28 22.99 32.96
CA LYS A 185 -31.56 23.47 32.44
C LYS A 185 -32.00 22.67 31.22
N LYS A 186 -33.21 22.14 31.33
CA LYS A 186 -33.99 21.44 30.31
C LYS A 186 -34.41 22.40 29.19
N GLY A 187 -34.47 21.89 27.96
CA GLY A 187 -35.22 22.45 26.84
C GLY A 187 -35.47 21.36 25.80
N ASN A 188 -36.70 20.85 25.75
CA ASN A 188 -37.21 19.96 24.69
C ASN A 188 -37.59 20.79 23.44
N VAL A 189 -37.45 20.19 22.25
CA VAL A 189 -38.53 19.89 21.26
C VAL A 189 -37.93 19.82 19.83
N SER A 190 -37.85 18.56 19.35
CA SER A 190 -38.21 17.95 18.05
C SER A 190 -37.74 18.45 16.67
N ASP A 191 -37.42 17.41 15.87
CA ASP A 191 -37.54 17.23 14.41
C ASP A 191 -36.38 17.64 13.50
N ALA A 192 -35.42 16.72 13.30
CA ALA A 192 -34.98 16.27 11.97
C ALA A 192 -34.12 14.99 12.11
N ASN A 193 -34.34 14.00 11.24
CA ASN A 193 -33.51 12.81 11.11
C ASN A 193 -32.11 13.20 10.59
N ASP A 194 -31.19 13.48 11.49
CA ASP A 194 -29.77 13.62 11.19
C ASP A 194 -28.97 12.48 11.84
N MET A 195 -28.37 11.66 10.99
CA MET A 195 -27.26 10.78 11.34
C MET A 195 -26.05 11.63 11.74
N ASP A 196 -25.99 12.11 12.98
CA ASP A 196 -24.76 12.57 13.61
C ASP A 196 -25.01 12.73 15.12
N GLY A 197 -24.74 11.67 15.86
CA GLY A 197 -24.59 11.71 17.31
C GLY A 197 -23.30 10.99 17.66
N ASP A 198 -22.20 11.75 17.77
CA ASP A 198 -21.03 11.43 18.61
C ASP A 198 -20.04 12.63 18.57
N ASP A 199 -19.93 13.30 19.71
CA ASP A 199 -18.88 14.19 20.19
C ASP A 199 -18.20 15.15 19.20
N LEU A 200 -18.83 16.31 18.99
CA LEU A 200 -18.16 17.54 18.58
C LEU A 200 -17.27 18.03 19.73
N ASP A 201 -16.05 17.51 19.81
CA ASP A 201 -15.01 18.07 20.67
C ASP A 201 -14.72 19.51 20.21
N ARG A 202 -14.92 20.45 21.13
CA ARG A 202 -14.85 21.88 20.86
C ARG A 202 -13.45 22.29 20.41
N ASN A 203 -13.43 22.99 19.29
CA ASN A 203 -12.44 23.91 18.77
C ASN A 203 -11.33 24.34 19.76
N GLU A 204 -10.22 23.58 19.81
CA GLU A 204 -8.92 24.09 20.21
C GLU A 204 -7.93 23.85 19.07
N GLY A 205 -7.39 24.95 18.52
CA GLY A 205 -6.33 24.91 17.52
C GLY A 205 -5.10 24.13 18.04
N PRO A 206 -4.33 23.49 17.15
CA PRO A 206 -3.32 22.54 17.57
C PRO A 206 -2.17 23.22 18.34
N ARG A 207 -2.11 23.02 19.66
CA ARG A 207 -0.84 23.01 20.39
C ARG A 207 -0.24 21.62 20.28
N VAL A 208 0.25 21.29 19.09
CA VAL A 208 1.16 20.14 18.92
C VAL A 208 2.50 20.56 19.53
N ARG A 209 2.66 20.35 20.84
CA ARG A 209 3.99 20.39 21.47
C ARG A 209 4.77 19.17 20.97
N GLY A 210 6.00 19.42 20.55
CA GLY A 210 6.98 18.50 19.96
C GLY A 210 7.39 17.29 20.81
N GLU A 211 6.43 16.48 21.25
CA GLU A 211 6.66 15.23 21.98
C GLU A 211 6.12 13.98 21.25
N LEU A 212 5.65 14.13 20.01
CA LEU A 212 5.28 12.98 19.15
C LEU A 212 6.50 12.20 18.63
N VAL A 213 7.71 12.75 18.79
CA VAL A 213 8.97 12.16 18.33
C VAL A 213 9.65 11.41 19.47
N GLY A 214 9.02 10.34 19.92
CA GLY A 214 9.73 9.25 20.57
C GLY A 214 9.72 8.08 19.59
N ARG A 215 10.89 7.52 19.25
CA ARG A 215 10.97 6.12 18.84
C ARG A 215 10.02 5.34 19.74
N MET A 216 9.19 4.51 19.10
CA MET A 216 8.08 3.76 19.67
C MET A 216 8.34 3.37 21.13
N ALA A 217 7.31 3.45 21.98
CA ALA A 217 7.37 2.73 23.25
C ALA A 217 7.72 1.27 22.92
N ASN A 218 8.89 0.82 23.36
CA ASN A 218 9.35 -0.54 23.11
C ASN A 218 8.29 -1.50 23.68
N ASN A 219 8.01 -2.57 22.93
CA ASN A 219 7.14 -3.62 23.42
C ASN A 219 7.70 -4.14 24.77
N PRO A 220 6.94 -4.07 25.89
CA PRO A 220 7.45 -4.39 27.23
C PRO A 220 7.78 -5.87 27.40
N GLU A 221 7.14 -6.74 26.61
CA GLU A 221 7.33 -8.20 26.68
C GLU A 221 8.45 -8.69 25.74
N LEU A 222 9.08 -7.78 24.96
CA LEU A 222 10.03 -8.14 23.91
C LEU A 222 11.28 -8.85 24.43
N ASP A 223 11.73 -8.48 25.63
CA ASP A 223 12.91 -9.10 26.27
C ASP A 223 12.61 -10.52 26.74
N VAL A 224 11.42 -10.77 27.27
CA VAL A 224 10.96 -12.10 27.69
C VAL A 224 10.82 -13.01 26.48
N VAL A 225 10.21 -12.51 25.41
CA VAL A 225 10.07 -13.25 24.14
C VAL A 225 11.44 -13.61 23.56
N GLN A 226 12.41 -12.69 23.56
CA GLN A 226 13.76 -12.99 23.09
C GLN A 226 14.43 -14.09 23.93
N SER A 227 14.36 -13.99 25.27
CA SER A 227 14.95 -15.01 26.15
C SER A 227 14.39 -16.40 25.87
N GLY A 228 13.06 -16.52 25.70
CA GLY A 228 12.42 -17.79 25.35
C GLY A 228 12.83 -18.31 23.97
N LEU A 229 13.04 -17.43 22.99
CA LEU A 229 13.57 -17.80 21.67
C LEU A 229 15.02 -18.29 21.73
N ASP A 230 15.87 -17.64 22.55
CA ASP A 230 17.27 -18.02 22.74
C ASP A 230 17.40 -19.37 23.47
N GLU A 231 16.52 -19.64 24.45
CA GLU A 231 16.42 -20.94 25.12
C GLU A 231 16.03 -22.06 24.17
N TYR A 232 15.06 -21.81 23.28
CA TYR A 232 14.68 -22.75 22.23
C TYR A 232 15.83 -23.05 21.26
N GLU A 233 16.61 -22.03 20.85
CA GLU A 233 17.78 -22.23 20.00
C GLU A 233 18.89 -23.03 20.68
N LYS A 234 19.16 -22.76 21.97
CA LYS A 234 20.15 -23.51 22.77
C LYS A 234 19.78 -24.98 22.88
N TYR A 235 18.50 -25.27 23.16
CA TYR A 235 18.01 -26.65 23.23
C TYR A 235 18.21 -27.38 21.91
N ASN A 236 17.78 -26.80 20.78
CA ASN A 236 17.94 -27.42 19.46
C ASN A 236 19.41 -27.61 19.04
N SER A 237 20.29 -26.70 19.44
CA SER A 237 21.73 -26.82 19.17
C SER A 237 22.33 -27.99 19.95
N SER A 238 21.92 -28.19 21.21
CA SER A 238 22.39 -29.27 22.07
C SER A 238 21.88 -30.66 21.67
N SER A 239 20.68 -30.76 21.09
CA SER A 239 20.13 -32.01 20.54
C SER A 239 20.76 -32.41 19.21
N SER A 240 21.32 -31.45 18.45
CA SER A 240 21.97 -31.71 17.16
C SER A 240 23.35 -32.37 17.31
N THR A 241 24.05 -32.15 18.42
CA THR A 241 25.37 -32.75 18.69
C THR A 241 25.33 -34.23 19.09
N ASN A 242 24.16 -34.78 19.45
CA ASN A 242 24.02 -36.16 19.93
C ASN A 242 23.61 -37.18 18.85
N ASN A 243 23.29 -36.76 17.62
CA ASN A 243 22.90 -37.65 16.51
C ASN A 243 23.82 -37.45 15.29
N SER A 244 25.03 -38.00 15.34
CA SER A 244 26.07 -37.87 14.30
C SER A 244 25.90 -38.79 13.06
N THR A 245 24.69 -39.28 12.78
CA THR A 245 24.44 -40.09 11.58
C THR A 245 23.09 -39.76 10.95
N ARG A 246 22.99 -38.61 10.27
CA ARG A 246 22.05 -38.32 9.15
C ARG A 246 22.18 -36.86 8.72
N GLU A 247 23.16 -36.56 7.87
CA GLU A 247 23.32 -35.24 7.23
C GLU A 247 22.15 -34.85 6.29
N HIS A 248 21.11 -35.68 6.15
CA HIS A 248 19.92 -35.40 5.34
C HIS A 248 18.70 -34.88 6.14
N ASN A 249 18.73 -34.84 7.48
CA ASN A 249 17.60 -34.41 8.33
C ASN A 249 17.85 -33.11 9.13
N ASN A 250 18.81 -32.26 8.74
CA ASN A 250 19.11 -30.99 9.43
C ASN A 250 17.95 -29.96 9.45
N ASN A 251 16.84 -30.21 8.73
CA ASN A 251 15.64 -29.36 8.70
C ASN A 251 14.51 -29.82 9.65
N GLU A 252 14.55 -31.02 10.24
CA GLU A 252 13.44 -31.51 11.10
C GLU A 252 13.35 -30.76 12.44
N HIS A 253 14.43 -30.12 12.89
CA HIS A 253 14.50 -29.42 14.19
C HIS A 253 14.26 -27.91 14.11
N LYS A 254 14.20 -27.32 12.91
CA LYS A 254 13.97 -25.88 12.73
C LYS A 254 12.52 -25.61 12.36
N CYS A 255 11.77 -24.96 13.25
CA CYS A 255 10.39 -24.58 12.99
C CYS A 255 10.33 -23.23 12.26
N ALA A 256 9.81 -23.22 11.03
CA ALA A 256 9.68 -22.00 10.22
C ALA A 256 8.99 -20.86 10.98
N PHE A 257 7.91 -21.17 11.72
CA PHE A 257 7.15 -20.19 12.49
C PHE A 257 7.96 -19.55 13.63
N ILE A 258 8.88 -20.29 14.25
CA ILE A 258 9.76 -19.73 15.30
C ILE A 258 10.80 -18.80 14.66
N CYS A 259 11.37 -19.16 13.51
CA CYS A 259 12.24 -18.26 12.74
C CYS A 259 11.50 -16.97 12.34
N TYR A 260 10.21 -17.07 11.97
CA TYR A 260 9.37 -15.91 11.71
C TYR A 260 9.18 -15.02 12.95
N LEU A 261 8.90 -15.60 14.12
CA LEU A 261 8.77 -14.84 15.35
C LEU A 261 10.09 -14.14 15.75
N GLN A 262 11.23 -14.83 15.60
CA GLN A 262 12.55 -14.22 15.77
C GLN A 262 12.77 -13.04 14.83
N ALA A 263 12.36 -13.17 13.57
CA ALA A 263 12.47 -12.10 12.59
C ALA A 263 11.63 -10.88 12.98
N LEU A 264 10.41 -11.09 13.50
CA LEU A 264 9.58 -10.00 14.03
C LEU A 264 10.27 -9.30 15.20
N VAL A 265 10.82 -10.04 16.16
CA VAL A 265 11.52 -9.47 17.32
C VAL A 265 12.76 -8.67 16.90
N PHE A 266 13.54 -9.19 15.94
CA PHE A 266 14.70 -8.46 15.40
C PHE A 266 14.30 -7.20 14.64
N ARG A 267 13.16 -7.23 13.92
CA ARG A 267 12.61 -6.05 13.24
C ARG A 267 12.24 -4.96 14.26
N GLU A 268 11.52 -5.30 15.33
CA GLU A 268 11.14 -4.35 16.38
C GLU A 268 12.36 -3.77 17.12
N ARG A 269 13.44 -4.56 17.29
CA ARG A 269 14.71 -4.08 17.86
C ARG A 269 15.58 -3.27 16.88
N GLY A 270 15.14 -3.08 15.64
CA GLY A 270 15.90 -2.37 14.60
C GLY A 270 17.09 -3.14 14.03
N ARG A 271 17.23 -4.44 14.31
CA ARG A 271 18.27 -5.31 13.73
C ARG A 271 17.83 -5.86 12.37
N LEU A 272 17.70 -4.96 11.39
CA LEU A 272 17.07 -5.27 10.10
C LEU A 272 17.80 -6.39 9.33
N ASP A 273 19.14 -6.41 9.31
CA ASP A 273 19.88 -7.44 8.57
C ASP A 273 19.68 -8.85 9.15
N ALA A 274 19.65 -8.97 10.48
CA ALA A 274 19.35 -10.23 11.14
C ALA A 274 17.90 -10.67 10.90
N ALA A 275 16.96 -9.71 10.87
CA ALA A 275 15.56 -9.98 10.55
C ALA A 275 15.40 -10.53 9.12
N LYS A 276 16.08 -9.93 8.12
CA LYS A 276 16.06 -10.41 6.72
C LYS A 276 16.52 -11.86 6.62
N VAL A 277 17.61 -12.22 7.28
CA VAL A 277 18.15 -13.60 7.26
C VAL A 277 17.15 -14.58 7.88
N LYS A 278 16.52 -14.22 9.01
CA LYS A 278 15.54 -15.10 9.69
C LYS A 278 14.22 -15.23 8.93
N PHE A 279 13.74 -14.17 8.28
CA PHE A 279 12.59 -14.28 7.37
C PHE A 279 12.89 -15.17 6.17
N ALA A 280 14.07 -15.03 5.55
CA ALA A 280 14.50 -15.89 4.45
C ALA A 280 14.65 -17.36 4.89
N GLU A 281 15.16 -17.61 6.10
CA GLU A 281 15.22 -18.95 6.69
C GLU A 281 13.81 -19.53 6.88
N SER A 282 12.86 -18.74 7.40
CA SER A 282 11.45 -19.15 7.51
C SER A 282 10.85 -19.50 6.15
N ALA A 283 11.06 -18.66 5.14
CA ALA A 283 10.56 -18.87 3.78
C ALA A 283 11.16 -20.12 3.11
N ARG A 284 12.43 -20.45 3.41
CA ARG A 284 13.07 -21.67 2.92
C ARG A 284 12.52 -22.93 3.59
N LEU A 285 12.23 -22.87 4.88
CA LEU A 285 11.71 -24.01 5.65
C LEU A 285 10.23 -24.27 5.33
N TYR A 286 9.46 -23.22 5.09
CA TYR A 286 8.04 -23.34 4.76
C TYR A 286 7.61 -22.30 3.71
N PRO A 287 7.79 -22.61 2.41
CA PRO A 287 7.60 -21.65 1.31
C PRO A 287 6.18 -21.11 1.14
N THR A 288 5.14 -21.84 1.54
CA THR A 288 3.74 -21.39 1.43
C THR A 288 3.31 -20.40 2.51
N PHE A 289 4.13 -20.19 3.54
CA PHE A 289 3.80 -19.24 4.60
C PHE A 289 4.10 -17.79 4.20
N TRP A 290 3.06 -17.14 3.69
CA TRP A 290 3.12 -15.80 3.09
C TRP A 290 3.67 -14.70 4.01
N SER A 291 3.34 -14.71 5.30
CA SER A 291 3.76 -13.62 6.19
C SER A 291 5.29 -13.50 6.34
N ALA A 292 6.05 -14.59 6.13
CA ALA A 292 7.51 -14.51 6.08
C ALA A 292 8.00 -13.75 4.84
N TRP A 293 7.37 -13.97 3.69
CA TRP A 293 7.65 -13.25 2.45
C TRP A 293 7.24 -11.79 2.52
N GLN A 294 6.06 -11.51 3.07
CA GLN A 294 5.57 -10.15 3.29
C GLN A 294 6.56 -9.34 4.15
N GLY A 295 7.11 -9.93 5.22
CA GLY A 295 8.14 -9.28 6.04
C GLY A 295 9.46 -9.00 5.29
N LEU A 296 9.77 -9.76 4.23
CA LEU A 296 10.92 -9.49 3.36
C LEU A 296 10.66 -8.34 2.38
N VAL A 297 9.43 -8.20 1.86
CA VAL A 297 9.09 -7.17 0.88
C VAL A 297 9.43 -5.77 1.41
N ASP A 298 9.10 -5.50 2.68
CA ASP A 298 9.34 -4.21 3.32
C ASP A 298 10.85 -3.93 3.52
N LEU A 299 11.61 -4.98 3.86
CA LEU A 299 13.00 -4.87 4.33
C LEU A 299 14.06 -5.03 3.23
N CYS A 300 13.73 -5.71 2.14
CA CYS A 300 14.68 -6.04 1.09
C CYS A 300 14.84 -4.91 0.05
N ASP A 301 16.04 -4.89 -0.53
CA ASP A 301 16.41 -4.21 -1.76
C ASP A 301 16.90 -5.25 -2.79
N GLU A 302 17.02 -4.90 -4.06
CA GLU A 302 17.39 -5.83 -5.14
C GLU A 302 18.69 -6.60 -4.86
N ASP A 303 19.72 -5.89 -4.39
CA ASP A 303 21.01 -6.51 -4.03
C ASP A 303 20.88 -7.51 -2.89
N THR A 304 19.98 -7.22 -1.93
CA THR A 304 19.75 -8.14 -0.81
C THR A 304 19.02 -9.41 -1.26
N ILE A 305 18.07 -9.30 -2.19
CA ILE A 305 17.35 -10.46 -2.75
C ILE A 305 18.33 -11.36 -3.51
N ALA A 306 19.28 -10.77 -4.25
CA ALA A 306 20.30 -11.53 -4.97
C ALA A 306 21.21 -12.35 -4.03
N ASN A 307 21.53 -11.79 -2.86
CA ASN A 307 22.40 -12.40 -1.86
C ASN A 307 21.71 -13.40 -0.93
N LEU A 308 20.38 -13.30 -0.77
CA LEU A 308 19.60 -14.19 0.09
C LEU A 308 19.33 -15.54 -0.60
N ARG A 309 19.44 -16.62 0.17
CA ARG A 309 19.11 -17.99 -0.27
C ARG A 309 17.60 -18.20 -0.17
N LEU A 310 16.87 -17.83 -1.21
CA LEU A 310 15.42 -17.99 -1.33
C LEU A 310 15.06 -19.17 -2.25
N PRO A 311 13.93 -19.88 -2.02
CA PRO A 311 13.46 -20.94 -2.91
C PRO A 311 12.90 -20.36 -4.23
N ARG A 312 13.78 -20.15 -5.22
CA ARG A 312 13.46 -19.46 -6.49
C ARG A 312 12.53 -20.25 -7.42
N ASP A 313 12.53 -21.58 -7.29
CA ASP A 313 11.72 -22.47 -8.13
C ASP A 313 10.26 -22.55 -7.67
N HIS A 314 9.95 -22.01 -6.49
CA HIS A 314 8.62 -22.09 -5.90
C HIS A 314 7.71 -20.95 -6.37
N TRP A 315 6.43 -21.21 -6.60
CA TRP A 315 5.46 -20.22 -7.09
C TRP A 315 5.30 -19.02 -6.13
N CYS A 316 5.40 -19.22 -4.80
CA CYS A 316 5.43 -18.12 -3.82
C CYS A 316 6.57 -17.12 -4.06
N TYR A 317 7.71 -17.55 -4.62
CA TYR A 317 8.79 -16.64 -4.96
C TYR A 317 8.39 -15.70 -6.12
N GLN A 318 7.63 -16.20 -7.10
CA GLN A 318 7.09 -15.34 -8.17
C GLN A 318 6.11 -14.29 -7.60
N TRP A 319 5.26 -14.70 -6.65
CA TRP A 319 4.39 -13.75 -5.93
C TRP A 319 5.19 -12.72 -5.13
N PHE A 320 6.22 -13.17 -4.40
CA PHE A 320 7.13 -12.29 -3.66
C PHE A 320 7.79 -11.26 -4.58
N ILE A 321 8.30 -11.67 -5.75
CA ILE A 321 8.89 -10.76 -6.72
C ILE A 321 7.85 -9.80 -7.31
N ALA A 322 6.61 -10.25 -7.55
CA ALA A 322 5.53 -9.39 -8.00
C ALA A 322 5.21 -8.28 -7.01
N GLU A 323 5.06 -8.62 -5.72
CA GLU A 323 4.82 -7.63 -4.66
C GLU A 323 6.04 -6.74 -4.39
N PHE A 324 7.25 -7.29 -4.41
CA PHE A 324 8.48 -6.52 -4.29
C PHE A 324 8.63 -5.49 -5.42
N ASN A 325 8.33 -5.87 -6.65
CA ASN A 325 8.36 -4.97 -7.80
C ASN A 325 7.29 -3.88 -7.68
N LEU A 326 6.10 -4.20 -7.14
CA LEU A 326 5.04 -3.23 -6.88
C LEU A 326 5.48 -2.16 -5.87
N GLU A 327 6.05 -2.57 -4.74
CA GLU A 327 6.59 -1.65 -3.72
C GLU A 327 7.79 -0.84 -4.24
N SER A 328 8.66 -1.48 -5.02
CA SER A 328 9.82 -0.85 -5.67
C SER A 328 9.45 0.03 -6.88
N GLN A 329 8.16 0.27 -7.13
CA GLN A 329 7.63 1.11 -8.21
C GLN A 329 7.91 0.60 -9.64
N LYS A 330 8.33 -0.66 -9.80
CA LYS A 330 8.48 -1.35 -11.10
C LYS A 330 7.14 -1.97 -11.54
N ASN A 331 6.13 -1.12 -11.68
CA ASN A 331 4.74 -1.56 -11.85
C ASN A 331 4.50 -2.38 -13.12
N VAL A 332 5.19 -2.08 -14.23
CA VAL A 332 5.04 -2.84 -15.50
C VAL A 332 5.53 -4.29 -15.33
N GLU A 333 6.68 -4.48 -14.70
CA GLU A 333 7.22 -5.81 -14.42
C GLU A 333 6.34 -6.57 -13.42
N ALA A 334 5.81 -5.86 -12.41
CA ALA A 334 4.88 -6.43 -11.43
C ALA A 334 3.60 -6.94 -12.10
N MET A 335 2.99 -6.16 -13.00
CA MET A 335 1.79 -6.58 -13.74
C MET A 335 2.06 -7.83 -14.57
N GLN A 336 3.19 -7.90 -15.29
CA GLN A 336 3.56 -9.12 -16.04
C GLN A 336 3.74 -10.36 -15.15
N GLN A 337 4.14 -10.21 -13.89
CA GLN A 337 4.14 -11.33 -12.95
C GLN A 337 2.73 -11.67 -12.49
N PHE A 338 1.91 -10.66 -12.16
CA PHE A 338 0.54 -10.87 -11.72
C PHE A 338 -0.33 -11.49 -12.81
N ASP A 339 -0.14 -11.15 -14.08
CA ASP A 339 -0.83 -11.77 -15.21
C ASP A 339 -0.51 -13.27 -15.28
N ARG A 340 0.76 -13.65 -15.10
CA ARG A 340 1.18 -15.06 -15.03
C ARG A 340 0.59 -15.78 -13.82
N LEU A 341 0.53 -15.11 -12.67
CA LEU A 341 -0.11 -15.68 -11.47
C LEU A 341 -1.64 -15.80 -11.64
N SER A 342 -2.26 -14.90 -12.41
CA SER A 342 -3.71 -14.92 -12.71
C SER A 342 -4.09 -16.12 -13.58
N GLU A 343 -3.17 -16.65 -14.40
CA GLU A 343 -3.40 -17.90 -15.13
C GLU A 343 -3.65 -19.09 -14.18
N ILE A 344 -2.99 -19.10 -13.03
CA ILE A 344 -3.10 -20.12 -11.98
C ILE A 344 -4.28 -19.80 -11.04
N PHE A 345 -4.34 -18.57 -10.55
CA PHE A 345 -5.30 -18.09 -9.55
C PHE A 345 -6.37 -17.20 -10.17
N LYS A 346 -7.12 -17.75 -11.14
CA LYS A 346 -8.10 -17.01 -11.96
C LYS A 346 -9.16 -16.24 -11.17
N ARG A 347 -9.51 -16.71 -9.97
CA ARG A 347 -10.56 -16.11 -9.13
C ARG A 347 -10.02 -15.30 -7.94
N SER A 348 -8.72 -15.03 -7.90
CA SER A 348 -8.13 -14.30 -6.77
C SER A 348 -8.43 -12.80 -6.84
N SER A 349 -9.31 -12.32 -5.96
CA SER A 349 -9.61 -10.88 -5.80
C SER A 349 -8.37 -10.08 -5.34
N SER A 350 -7.45 -10.72 -4.63
CA SER A 350 -6.18 -10.11 -4.21
C SER A 350 -5.30 -9.74 -5.41
N ILE A 351 -5.17 -10.62 -6.41
CA ILE A 351 -4.36 -10.32 -7.61
C ILE A 351 -4.98 -9.14 -8.37
N LEU A 352 -6.29 -9.18 -8.59
CA LEU A 352 -7.01 -8.08 -9.25
C LEU A 352 -6.80 -6.74 -8.53
N THR A 353 -6.86 -6.74 -7.19
CA THR A 353 -6.60 -5.55 -6.37
C THR A 353 -5.16 -5.05 -6.55
N LYS A 354 -4.17 -5.95 -6.57
CA LYS A 354 -2.76 -5.57 -6.77
C LYS A 354 -2.49 -5.05 -8.18
N CYS A 355 -3.13 -5.62 -9.21
CA CYS A 355 -3.09 -5.08 -10.58
C CYS A 355 -3.71 -3.67 -10.64
N ALA A 356 -4.84 -3.45 -9.97
CA ALA A 356 -5.47 -2.12 -9.90
C ALA A 356 -4.54 -1.08 -9.24
N ILE A 357 -3.86 -1.47 -8.15
CA ILE A 357 -2.84 -0.62 -7.49
C ILE A 357 -1.63 -0.37 -8.40
N ALA A 358 -1.20 -1.37 -9.18
CA ALA A 358 -0.10 -1.20 -10.14
C ALA A 358 -0.45 -0.15 -11.22
N GLN A 359 -1.67 -0.21 -11.75
CA GLN A 359 -2.17 0.75 -12.73
C GLN A 359 -2.35 2.15 -12.13
N TYR A 360 -2.85 2.22 -10.89
CA TYR A 360 -2.87 3.47 -10.12
C TYR A 360 -1.47 4.10 -10.01
N ASN A 361 -0.46 3.29 -9.69
CA ASN A 361 0.92 3.76 -9.59
C ASN A 361 1.48 4.24 -10.94
N LEU A 362 1.04 3.64 -12.06
CA LEU A 362 1.36 4.07 -13.44
C LEU A 362 0.58 5.32 -13.88
N ARG A 363 -0.44 5.73 -13.13
CA ARG A 363 -1.35 6.86 -13.41
C ARG A 363 -2.33 6.63 -14.55
N GLU A 364 -2.58 5.36 -14.88
CA GLU A 364 -3.65 4.99 -15.82
C GLU A 364 -4.94 4.81 -15.00
N PHE A 365 -5.56 5.94 -14.66
CA PHE A 365 -6.69 5.98 -13.72
C PHE A 365 -7.95 5.30 -14.24
N ASP A 366 -8.19 5.34 -15.56
CA ASP A 366 -9.36 4.72 -16.17
C ASP A 366 -9.26 3.18 -16.13
N GLU A 367 -8.12 2.62 -16.52
CA GLU A 367 -7.88 1.16 -16.43
C GLU A 367 -7.90 0.67 -14.97
N ALA A 368 -7.35 1.46 -14.04
CA ALA A 368 -7.37 1.15 -12.62
C ALA A 368 -8.80 1.14 -12.05
N GLU A 369 -9.64 2.09 -12.46
CA GLU A 369 -11.05 2.15 -12.07
C GLU A 369 -11.83 0.91 -12.55
N GLU A 370 -11.68 0.52 -13.82
CA GLU A 370 -12.32 -0.69 -14.35
C GLU A 370 -11.90 -1.95 -13.59
N LEU A 371 -10.62 -2.05 -13.19
CA LEU A 371 -10.14 -3.14 -12.34
C LEU A 371 -10.77 -3.11 -10.95
N PHE A 372 -10.90 -1.94 -10.32
CA PHE A 372 -11.54 -1.82 -9.01
C PHE A 372 -13.05 -2.10 -9.05
N GLU A 373 -13.75 -1.67 -10.10
CA GLU A 373 -15.16 -2.02 -10.32
C GLU A 373 -15.32 -3.54 -10.44
N ARG A 374 -14.44 -4.23 -11.18
CA ARG A 374 -14.42 -5.70 -11.20
C ARG A 374 -14.11 -6.34 -9.85
N VAL A 375 -13.20 -5.76 -9.06
CA VAL A 375 -12.92 -6.25 -7.69
C VAL A 375 -14.18 -6.20 -6.83
N ILE A 376 -14.95 -5.13 -6.94
CA ILE A 376 -16.21 -4.94 -6.21
C ILE A 376 -17.29 -5.92 -6.70
N GLU A 377 -17.34 -6.22 -8.00
CA GLU A 377 -18.27 -7.22 -8.55
C GLU A 377 -17.97 -8.64 -8.07
N VAL A 378 -16.69 -9.01 -8.02
CA VAL A 378 -16.24 -10.34 -7.58
C VAL A 378 -16.36 -10.49 -6.05
N ASP A 379 -16.01 -9.45 -5.31
CA ASP A 379 -16.02 -9.44 -3.84
C ASP A 379 -16.60 -8.12 -3.29
N PRO A 380 -17.94 -8.02 -3.13
CA PRO A 380 -18.62 -6.80 -2.70
C PRO A 380 -18.24 -6.29 -1.31
N HIS A 381 -17.70 -7.16 -0.45
CA HIS A 381 -17.37 -6.85 0.94
C HIS A 381 -15.86 -6.72 1.19
N ARG A 382 -15.05 -6.75 0.13
CA ARG A 382 -13.62 -6.46 0.23
C ARG A 382 -13.39 -5.02 0.69
N ILE A 383 -12.47 -4.83 1.63
CA ILE A 383 -12.07 -3.50 2.14
C ILE A 383 -10.61 -3.21 1.80
N GLU A 384 -9.79 -4.24 1.61
CA GLU A 384 -8.37 -4.10 1.35
C GLU A 384 -8.09 -3.45 -0.01
N GLY A 385 -7.24 -2.41 -0.02
CA GLY A 385 -6.81 -1.71 -1.23
C GLY A 385 -7.84 -0.73 -1.80
N ILE A 386 -8.99 -0.59 -1.16
CA ILE A 386 -10.09 0.29 -1.60
C ILE A 386 -9.79 1.78 -1.30
N ASP A 387 -8.84 2.04 -0.40
CA ASP A 387 -8.28 3.37 -0.18
C ASP A 387 -7.63 3.91 -1.47
N ALA A 388 -6.92 3.07 -2.23
CA ALA A 388 -6.40 3.44 -3.55
C ALA A 388 -7.52 3.76 -4.55
N TYR A 389 -8.62 3.00 -4.54
CA TYR A 389 -9.79 3.33 -5.37
C TYR A 389 -10.41 4.69 -5.01
N SER A 390 -10.54 5.00 -3.71
CA SER A 390 -11.03 6.31 -3.29
C SER A 390 -10.09 7.46 -3.70
N ASN A 391 -8.78 7.23 -3.72
CA ASN A 391 -7.82 8.22 -4.21
C ASN A 391 -7.97 8.44 -5.72
N ILE A 392 -8.28 7.40 -6.50
CA ILE A 392 -8.57 7.53 -7.95
C ILE A 392 -9.80 8.39 -8.17
N LEU A 393 -10.90 8.07 -7.48
CA LEU A 393 -12.16 8.82 -7.61
C LEU A 393 -12.00 10.27 -7.15
N TYR A 394 -11.20 10.52 -6.12
CA TYR A 394 -10.84 11.87 -5.69
C TYR A 394 -10.10 12.64 -6.79
N VAL A 395 -9.07 12.03 -7.41
CA VAL A 395 -8.30 12.66 -8.50
C VAL A 395 -9.15 12.89 -9.75
N LYS A 396 -10.11 12.01 -10.04
CA LYS A 396 -11.08 12.17 -11.14
C LYS A 396 -12.22 13.13 -10.80
N GLU A 397 -12.31 13.61 -9.56
CA GLU A 397 -13.39 14.45 -9.04
C GLU A 397 -14.80 13.85 -9.18
N ASP A 398 -14.93 12.51 -9.22
CA ASP A 398 -16.23 11.83 -9.29
C ASP A 398 -16.86 11.70 -7.89
N PHE A 399 -17.60 12.75 -7.51
CA PHE A 399 -18.29 12.82 -6.23
C PHE A 399 -19.36 11.74 -6.06
N ALA A 400 -20.09 11.38 -7.11
CA ALA A 400 -21.22 10.46 -7.03
C ALA A 400 -20.74 9.03 -6.72
N LYS A 401 -19.73 8.54 -7.47
CA LYS A 401 -19.14 7.23 -7.21
C LYS A 401 -18.45 7.18 -5.85
N LEU A 402 -17.74 8.24 -5.47
CA LEU A 402 -17.05 8.29 -4.16
C LEU A 402 -18.04 8.26 -2.99
N ALA A 403 -19.16 8.99 -3.09
CA ALA A 403 -20.21 8.96 -2.08
C ALA A 403 -20.85 7.57 -1.94
N HIS A 404 -21.15 6.92 -3.07
CA HIS A 404 -21.69 5.56 -3.09
C HIS A 404 -20.70 4.56 -2.47
N LEU A 405 -19.43 4.65 -2.84
CA LEU A 405 -18.35 3.84 -2.29
C LEU A 405 -18.24 4.01 -0.77
N ALA A 406 -18.20 5.26 -0.29
CA ALA A 406 -18.10 5.57 1.13
C ALA A 406 -19.28 5.00 1.93
N HIS A 407 -20.51 5.16 1.44
CA HIS A 407 -21.70 4.59 2.08
C HIS A 407 -21.66 3.07 2.12
N ARG A 408 -21.30 2.41 1.00
CA ARG A 408 -21.24 0.95 0.92
C ARG A 408 -20.21 0.36 1.89
N ILE A 409 -19.01 0.92 1.94
CA ILE A 409 -17.95 0.42 2.82
C ILE A 409 -18.28 0.70 4.29
N SER A 410 -18.90 1.85 4.59
CA SER A 410 -19.36 2.16 5.95
C SER A 410 -20.35 1.11 6.48
N ASN A 411 -21.23 0.60 5.61
CA ASN A 411 -22.17 -0.47 5.93
C ASN A 411 -21.49 -1.83 6.12
N THR A 412 -20.40 -2.12 5.40
CA THR A 412 -19.64 -3.37 5.58
C THR A 412 -18.84 -3.35 6.88
N ASN A 413 -18.00 -2.33 7.10
CA ASN A 413 -17.22 -2.21 8.34
C ASN A 413 -16.76 -0.77 8.62
N LYS A 414 -17.45 -0.10 9.54
CA LYS A 414 -17.17 1.28 9.96
C LYS A 414 -15.82 1.49 10.65
N TYR A 415 -15.26 0.47 11.32
CA TYR A 415 -14.10 0.63 12.23
C TYR A 415 -12.80 0.08 11.63
N THR A 416 -12.54 0.40 10.36
CA THR A 416 -11.28 0.06 9.68
C THR A 416 -10.55 1.32 9.22
N PRO A 417 -9.20 1.33 9.23
CA PRO A 417 -8.41 2.46 8.74
C PRO A 417 -8.74 2.83 7.29
N GLU A 418 -8.91 1.84 6.43
CA GLU A 418 -9.23 1.99 5.01
C GLU A 418 -10.56 2.75 4.84
N THR A 419 -11.61 2.32 5.55
CA THR A 419 -12.93 2.96 5.51
C THR A 419 -12.88 4.40 6.00
N CYS A 420 -12.12 4.65 7.07
CA CYS A 420 -11.93 6.01 7.58
C CYS A 420 -11.20 6.89 6.54
N CYS A 421 -10.25 6.35 5.78
CA CYS A 421 -9.60 7.07 4.69
C CYS A 421 -10.54 7.35 3.52
N VAL A 422 -11.38 6.40 3.11
CA VAL A 422 -12.39 6.60 2.05
C VAL A 422 -13.38 7.69 2.44
N ILE A 423 -13.89 7.66 3.68
CA ILE A 423 -14.80 8.69 4.21
C ILE A 423 -14.09 10.04 4.32
N GLY A 424 -12.81 10.05 4.72
CA GLY A 424 -11.98 11.24 4.74
C GLY A 424 -11.85 11.88 3.35
N ASN A 425 -11.56 11.08 2.33
CA ASN A 425 -11.50 11.53 0.92
C ASN A 425 -12.85 12.07 0.43
N TYR A 426 -13.96 11.43 0.81
CA TYR A 426 -15.30 11.94 0.51
C TYR A 426 -15.55 13.33 1.11
N TYR A 427 -15.21 13.54 2.38
CA TYR A 427 -15.35 14.85 3.03
C TYR A 427 -14.39 15.90 2.47
N SER A 428 -13.18 15.48 2.09
CA SER A 428 -12.19 16.34 1.43
C SER A 428 -12.72 16.85 0.08
N LEU A 429 -13.29 15.95 -0.74
CA LEU A 429 -13.91 16.35 -2.02
C LEU A 429 -15.13 17.27 -1.81
N LYS A 430 -15.85 17.11 -0.69
CA LYS A 430 -16.92 18.03 -0.26
C LYS A 430 -16.40 19.37 0.29
N GLN A 431 -15.08 19.61 0.31
CA GLN A 431 -14.42 20.81 0.86
C GLN A 431 -14.62 20.97 2.38
N GLN A 432 -14.93 19.88 3.10
CA GLN A 432 -15.07 19.86 4.57
C GLN A 432 -13.79 19.30 5.21
N HIS A 433 -12.68 20.03 5.05
CA HIS A 433 -11.33 19.61 5.46
C HIS A 433 -11.22 19.27 6.96
N GLU A 434 -11.92 20.01 7.83
CA GLU A 434 -11.93 19.71 9.27
C GLU A 434 -12.51 18.32 9.57
N LYS A 435 -13.64 17.97 8.93
CA LYS A 435 -14.23 16.63 9.06
C LYS A 435 -13.29 15.59 8.47
N ALA A 436 -12.70 15.82 7.30
CA ALA A 436 -11.73 14.90 6.69
C ALA A 436 -10.56 14.59 7.66
N VAL A 437 -10.01 15.61 8.30
CA VAL A 437 -8.95 15.49 9.31
C VAL A 437 -9.39 14.65 10.51
N THR A 438 -10.62 14.80 11.00
CA THR A 438 -11.13 13.95 12.11
C THR A 438 -11.17 12.46 11.72
N TYR A 439 -11.57 12.15 10.47
CA TYR A 439 -11.61 10.78 9.97
C TYR A 439 -10.21 10.22 9.71
N PHE A 440 -9.27 11.00 9.16
CA PHE A 440 -7.88 10.56 9.03
C PHE A 440 -7.22 10.34 10.40
N ARG A 441 -7.45 11.21 11.38
CA ARG A 441 -7.00 10.98 12.77
C ARG A 441 -7.64 9.73 13.38
N ARG A 442 -8.91 9.44 13.06
CA ARG A 442 -9.57 8.19 13.46
C ARG A 442 -8.91 6.97 12.82
N ALA A 443 -8.55 7.02 11.54
CA ALA A 443 -7.79 5.96 10.89
C ALA A 443 -6.47 5.70 11.62
N LEU A 444 -5.75 6.76 12.01
CA LEU A 444 -4.49 6.67 12.76
C LEU A 444 -4.64 6.17 14.20
N ARG A 445 -5.80 6.36 14.83
CA ARG A 445 -6.12 5.74 16.13
C ARG A 445 -6.37 4.24 16.02
N LEU A 446 -6.92 3.78 14.89
CA LEU A 446 -7.14 2.35 14.63
C LEU A 446 -5.83 1.66 14.26
N ASN A 447 -5.06 2.27 13.35
CA ASN A 447 -3.72 1.82 12.99
C ASN A 447 -2.79 3.02 12.78
N ARG A 448 -1.84 3.19 13.70
CA ARG A 448 -0.91 4.32 13.66
C ARG A 448 0.16 4.19 12.57
N ASP A 449 0.43 2.95 12.15
CA ASP A 449 1.43 2.64 11.14
C ASP A 449 0.81 2.65 9.72
N TYR A 450 -0.42 3.14 9.58
CA TYR A 450 -1.12 3.22 8.30
C TYR A 450 -0.64 4.43 7.48
N LEU A 451 0.17 4.14 6.46
CA LEU A 451 0.89 5.12 5.65
C LEU A 451 -0.02 6.11 4.90
N SER A 452 -1.06 5.62 4.22
CA SER A 452 -1.92 6.46 3.38
C SER A 452 -2.64 7.54 4.21
N ALA A 453 -3.10 7.22 5.43
CA ALA A 453 -3.71 8.20 6.33
C ALA A 453 -2.77 9.35 6.70
N TRP A 454 -1.47 9.10 6.96
CA TRP A 454 -0.52 10.18 7.24
C TRP A 454 -0.30 11.10 6.04
N THR A 455 -0.20 10.53 4.84
CA THR A 455 -0.04 11.33 3.61
C THR A 455 -1.27 12.18 3.30
N LEU A 456 -2.47 11.60 3.42
CA LEU A 456 -3.74 12.32 3.18
C LEU A 456 -3.98 13.39 4.26
N LEU A 457 -3.66 13.09 5.51
CA LEU A 457 -3.70 14.09 6.58
C LEU A 457 -2.76 15.27 6.29
N GLY A 458 -1.59 15.01 5.72
CA GLY A 458 -0.68 16.05 5.23
C GLY A 458 -1.31 16.94 4.16
N HIS A 459 -1.98 16.35 3.16
CA HIS A 459 -2.68 17.09 2.12
C HIS A 459 -3.80 17.97 2.70
N GLU A 460 -4.62 17.45 3.62
CA GLU A 460 -5.67 18.27 4.25
C GLU A 460 -5.11 19.45 5.04
N TYR A 461 -3.99 19.27 5.75
CA TYR A 461 -3.33 20.40 6.42
C TYR A 461 -2.77 21.43 5.43
N THR A 462 -2.34 20.99 4.25
CA THR A 462 -1.93 21.88 3.15
C THR A 462 -3.10 22.73 2.68
N GLU A 463 -4.26 22.12 2.43
CA GLU A 463 -5.48 22.83 1.99
C GLU A 463 -5.99 23.82 3.06
N MET A 464 -5.91 23.43 4.34
CA MET A 464 -6.20 24.32 5.47
C MET A 464 -5.12 25.38 5.74
N LYS A 465 -4.08 25.48 4.89
CA LYS A 465 -2.97 26.44 5.01
C LYS A 465 -2.19 26.35 6.33
N ASN A 466 -2.08 25.15 6.90
CA ASN A 466 -1.29 24.88 8.09
C ASN A 466 -0.04 24.06 7.73
N PRO A 467 1.02 24.68 7.19
CA PRO A 467 2.19 23.95 6.70
C PRO A 467 3.00 23.29 7.82
N LYS A 468 2.91 23.78 9.07
CA LYS A 468 3.64 23.18 10.21
C LYS A 468 3.11 21.78 10.54
N ALA A 469 1.79 21.66 10.68
CA ALA A 469 1.14 20.36 10.93
C ALA A 469 1.29 19.41 9.73
N ALA A 470 1.26 19.95 8.50
CA ALA A 470 1.50 19.16 7.29
C ALA A 470 2.92 18.55 7.27
N ILE A 471 3.95 19.33 7.60
CA ILE A 471 5.34 18.85 7.66
C ILE A 471 5.49 17.73 8.69
N GLU A 472 4.86 17.84 9.86
CA GLU A 472 4.88 16.79 10.87
C GLU A 472 4.21 15.50 10.36
N ALA A 473 3.04 15.62 9.72
CA ALA A 473 2.33 14.47 9.16
C ALA A 473 3.14 13.77 8.06
N TYR A 474 3.73 14.51 7.13
CA TYR A 474 4.58 13.90 6.09
C TYR A 474 5.87 13.31 6.64
N ARG A 475 6.47 13.90 7.68
CA ARG A 475 7.63 13.31 8.37
C ARG A 475 7.28 11.95 8.98
N CYS A 476 6.14 11.84 9.64
CA CYS A 476 5.65 10.55 10.14
C CYS A 476 5.44 9.54 9.02
N ALA A 477 4.91 9.96 7.85
CA ALA A 477 4.77 9.07 6.69
C ALA A 477 6.14 8.56 6.19
N VAL A 478 7.14 9.44 6.11
CA VAL A 478 8.51 9.08 5.70
C VAL A 478 9.19 8.15 6.71
N ASP A 479 8.97 8.37 8.01
CA ASP A 479 9.52 7.53 9.08
C ASP A 479 8.94 6.10 9.04
N ILE A 480 7.69 5.95 8.62
CA ILE A 480 7.02 4.64 8.46
C ILE A 480 7.51 3.94 7.19
N ASN A 481 7.42 4.60 6.04
CA ASN A 481 7.88 4.04 4.77
C ASN A 481 8.72 5.06 3.99
N PRO A 482 10.05 4.94 4.01
CA PRO A 482 10.95 5.79 3.25
C PRO A 482 10.82 5.65 1.73
N LYS A 483 10.18 4.58 1.24
CA LYS A 483 9.98 4.30 -0.19
C LYS A 483 8.78 5.05 -0.79
N ASP A 484 7.92 5.69 0.02
CA ASP A 484 6.78 6.46 -0.50
C ASP A 484 7.21 7.83 -1.02
N TYR A 485 7.18 7.99 -2.34
CA TYR A 485 7.54 9.24 -2.99
C TYR A 485 6.56 10.39 -2.70
N ARG A 486 5.29 10.09 -2.37
CA ARG A 486 4.25 11.11 -2.15
C ARG A 486 4.55 11.92 -0.91
N ALA A 487 4.99 11.26 0.16
CA ALA A 487 5.39 11.92 1.39
C ALA A 487 6.61 12.84 1.19
N TRP A 488 7.62 12.38 0.45
CA TRP A 488 8.80 13.19 0.09
C TRP A 488 8.44 14.41 -0.78
N TYR A 489 7.55 14.21 -1.75
CA TYR A 489 7.06 15.29 -2.60
C TYR A 489 6.24 16.31 -1.79
N GLY A 490 5.34 15.85 -0.92
CA GLY A 490 4.56 16.70 -0.01
C GLY A 490 5.45 17.52 0.93
N LEU A 491 6.54 16.94 1.48
CA LEU A 491 7.54 17.70 2.23
C LEU A 491 8.19 18.79 1.37
N GLY A 492 8.64 18.45 0.16
CA GLY A 492 9.19 19.41 -0.79
C GLY A 492 8.25 20.59 -1.03
N GLN A 493 6.97 20.30 -1.28
CA GLN A 493 5.92 21.30 -1.50
C GLN A 493 5.70 22.19 -0.27
N MET A 494 5.75 21.63 0.94
CA MET A 494 5.56 22.43 2.16
C MET A 494 6.76 23.35 2.44
N TYR A 495 7.97 22.87 2.19
CA TYR A 495 9.18 23.71 2.32
C TYR A 495 9.26 24.77 1.22
N GLU A 496 8.75 24.48 0.02
CA GLU A 496 8.58 25.47 -1.04
C GLU A 496 7.57 26.56 -0.63
N LEU A 497 6.44 26.18 -0.03
CA LEU A 497 5.42 27.11 0.46
C LEU A 497 5.94 28.05 1.56
N ILE A 498 6.90 27.60 2.39
CA ILE A 498 7.56 28.42 3.42
C ILE A 498 8.78 29.19 2.84
N SER A 499 9.01 29.13 1.52
CA SER A 499 10.14 29.77 0.82
C SER A 499 11.53 29.27 1.25
N MET A 500 11.62 28.06 1.79
CA MET A 500 12.87 27.39 2.15
C MET A 500 13.37 26.50 1.00
N HIS A 501 13.71 27.12 -0.13
CA HIS A 501 13.99 26.42 -1.39
C HIS A 501 15.15 25.41 -1.33
N VAL A 502 16.17 25.64 -0.49
CA VAL A 502 17.30 24.68 -0.31
C VAL A 502 16.82 23.35 0.25
N TYR A 503 15.95 23.39 1.27
CA TYR A 503 15.36 22.19 1.87
C TYR A 503 14.38 21.53 0.91
N ALA A 504 13.56 22.32 0.21
CA ALA A 504 12.64 21.81 -0.81
C ALA A 504 13.38 20.99 -1.89
N VAL A 505 14.51 21.51 -2.40
CA VAL A 505 15.35 20.79 -3.37
C VAL A 505 15.84 19.46 -2.82
N TYR A 506 16.28 19.40 -1.56
CA TYR A 506 16.72 18.14 -0.93
C TYR A 506 15.59 17.09 -0.92
N TYR A 507 14.40 17.47 -0.47
CA TYR A 507 13.25 16.56 -0.39
C TYR A 507 12.73 16.16 -1.78
N TYR A 508 12.66 17.09 -2.73
CA TYR A 508 12.31 16.75 -4.10
C TYR A 508 13.35 15.87 -4.79
N GLN A 509 14.65 16.04 -4.51
CA GLN A 509 15.68 15.12 -4.98
C GLN A 509 15.52 13.72 -4.39
N ALA A 510 15.13 13.59 -3.12
CA ALA A 510 14.81 12.30 -2.52
C ALA A 510 13.62 11.64 -3.23
N ALA A 511 12.55 12.40 -3.50
CA ALA A 511 11.41 11.92 -4.29
C ALA A 511 11.84 11.49 -5.71
N ALA A 512 12.67 12.29 -6.39
CA ALA A 512 13.16 12.02 -7.74
C ALA A 512 14.09 10.79 -7.83
N LYS A 513 14.74 10.40 -6.73
CA LYS A 513 15.48 9.12 -6.65
C LYS A 513 14.54 7.91 -6.68
N LEU A 514 13.37 8.04 -6.06
CA LEU A 514 12.35 6.98 -6.02
C LEU A 514 11.60 6.86 -7.36
N ARG A 515 11.27 7.98 -8.00
CA ARG A 515 10.69 8.01 -9.35
C ARG A 515 11.53 8.86 -10.32
N PRO A 516 12.62 8.31 -10.89
CA PRO A 516 13.48 9.04 -11.81
C PRO A 516 12.79 9.51 -13.10
N ASN A 517 11.72 8.82 -13.50
CA ASN A 517 10.99 9.05 -14.74
C ASN A 517 9.78 9.98 -14.58
N ASP A 518 9.47 10.47 -13.37
CA ASP A 518 8.36 11.43 -13.18
C ASP A 518 8.85 12.86 -13.47
N SER A 519 8.32 13.47 -14.53
CA SER A 519 8.68 14.82 -14.97
C SER A 519 8.28 15.90 -13.95
N ARG A 520 7.22 15.69 -13.15
CA ARG A 520 6.72 16.69 -12.18
C ARG A 520 7.70 16.95 -11.05
N MET A 521 8.44 15.92 -10.63
CA MET A 521 9.48 16.08 -9.60
C MET A 521 10.62 16.95 -10.11
N TRP A 522 11.06 16.72 -11.34
CA TRP A 522 12.09 17.56 -11.97
C TRP A 522 11.59 18.98 -12.21
N CYS A 523 10.34 19.17 -12.64
CA CYS A 523 9.74 20.51 -12.74
C CYS A 523 9.74 21.26 -11.41
N ALA A 524 9.37 20.60 -10.31
CA ALA A 524 9.37 21.20 -8.97
C ALA A 524 10.78 21.59 -8.49
N ILE A 525 11.79 20.76 -8.76
CA ILE A 525 13.21 21.09 -8.50
C ILE A 525 13.63 22.31 -9.35
N GLY A 526 13.23 22.35 -10.62
CA GLY A 526 13.51 23.47 -11.53
C GLY A 526 12.90 24.79 -11.02
N ALA A 527 11.65 24.75 -10.57
CA ALA A 527 10.96 25.90 -9.98
C ALA A 527 11.66 26.41 -8.72
N CYS A 528 12.16 25.50 -7.87
CA CYS A 528 12.96 25.88 -6.70
C CYS A 528 14.28 26.57 -7.07
N TYR A 529 14.94 26.16 -8.16
CA TYR A 529 16.18 26.80 -8.63
C TYR A 529 15.95 28.17 -9.29
N GLU A 530 14.78 28.38 -9.89
CA GLU A 530 14.34 29.69 -10.42
C GLU A 530 14.00 30.68 -9.30
N ALA A 531 13.48 30.18 -8.17
CA ALA A 531 13.04 31.02 -7.08
C ALA A 531 14.16 31.95 -6.56
N ASP A 532 13.76 33.11 -6.07
CA ASP A 532 14.64 34.22 -5.71
C ASP A 532 15.73 33.86 -4.69
N GLY A 533 15.51 32.83 -3.87
CA GLY A 533 16.47 32.38 -2.86
C GLY A 533 17.72 31.68 -3.42
N LEU A 534 17.66 31.09 -4.62
CA LEU A 534 18.78 30.33 -5.21
C LEU A 534 19.36 30.99 -6.46
N ARG A 535 18.50 31.48 -7.37
CA ARG A 535 18.88 32.12 -8.66
C ARG A 535 19.97 31.35 -9.41
N GLN A 536 19.76 30.05 -9.62
CA GLN A 536 20.70 29.19 -10.36
C GLN A 536 20.11 28.78 -11.72
N PRO A 537 20.08 29.67 -12.73
CA PRO A 537 19.38 29.41 -13.99
C PRO A 537 20.04 28.30 -14.81
N ILE A 538 21.36 28.10 -14.67
CA ILE A 538 22.07 27.00 -15.36
C ILE A 538 21.66 25.63 -14.79
N ALA A 539 21.52 25.53 -13.47
CA ALA A 539 21.04 24.30 -12.82
C ALA A 539 19.59 24.03 -13.18
N ALA A 540 18.74 25.06 -13.15
CA ALA A 540 17.34 24.98 -13.58
C ALA A 540 17.20 24.44 -15.01
N ILE A 541 17.98 24.96 -15.97
CA ILE A 541 17.96 24.48 -17.36
C ILE A 541 18.29 22.98 -17.44
N ARG A 542 19.31 22.49 -16.73
CA ARG A 542 19.67 21.06 -16.75
C ARG A 542 18.54 20.19 -16.21
N VAL A 543 17.91 20.64 -15.13
CA VAL A 543 16.80 19.93 -14.48
C VAL A 543 15.57 19.89 -15.39
N TYR A 544 15.19 21.02 -15.99
CA TYR A 544 14.06 21.03 -16.92
C TYR A 544 14.35 20.25 -18.21
N GLN A 545 15.59 20.25 -18.71
CA GLN A 545 15.96 19.37 -19.84
C GLN A 545 15.75 17.90 -19.50
N ARG A 546 16.07 17.50 -18.27
CA ARG A 546 15.77 16.16 -17.76
C ARG A 546 14.27 15.92 -17.65
N ALA A 547 13.49 16.88 -17.15
CA ALA A 547 12.03 16.79 -17.10
C ALA A 547 11.41 16.53 -18.50
N VAL A 548 11.90 17.25 -19.51
CA VAL A 548 11.48 17.07 -20.92
C VAL A 548 11.88 15.70 -21.46
N ALA A 549 13.05 15.19 -21.09
CA ALA A 549 13.49 13.84 -21.47
C ALA A 549 12.63 12.73 -20.84
N CYS A 550 12.12 12.96 -19.62
CA CYS A 550 11.22 12.03 -18.90
C CYS A 550 9.77 12.06 -19.40
N GLY A 551 9.40 12.97 -20.31
CA GLY A 551 8.02 13.12 -20.78
C GLY A 551 7.23 14.09 -19.90
N ASP A 552 7.28 15.37 -20.25
CA ASP A 552 6.47 16.40 -19.63
C ASP A 552 5.05 16.40 -20.23
N LYS A 553 4.09 15.80 -19.51
CA LYS A 553 2.67 15.72 -19.92
C LYS A 553 1.99 17.09 -19.91
N GLU A 554 2.34 17.97 -18.97
CA GLU A 554 1.68 19.28 -18.77
C GLU A 554 2.35 20.39 -19.58
N GLY A 555 3.63 20.23 -19.94
CA GLY A 555 4.36 21.19 -20.76
C GLY A 555 5.05 22.32 -20.03
N ILE A 556 4.99 22.28 -18.71
CA ILE A 556 5.52 23.33 -17.84
C ILE A 556 7.03 23.47 -18.03
N ALA A 557 7.76 22.35 -18.18
CA ALA A 557 9.21 22.37 -18.35
C ALA A 557 9.62 23.03 -19.66
N LEU A 558 8.91 22.76 -20.77
CA LEU A 558 9.22 23.38 -22.07
C LEU A 558 9.01 24.89 -22.05
N GLY A 559 7.89 25.35 -21.48
CA GLY A 559 7.60 26.78 -21.32
C GLY A 559 8.63 27.49 -20.44
N ARG A 560 9.00 26.88 -19.30
CA ARG A 560 10.02 27.42 -18.39
C ARG A 560 11.41 27.45 -19.02
N LEU A 561 11.81 26.40 -19.74
CA LEU A 561 13.08 26.37 -20.49
C LEU A 561 13.19 27.49 -21.51
N ALA A 562 12.11 27.74 -22.26
CA ALA A 562 12.09 28.78 -23.26
C ALA A 562 12.33 30.16 -22.61
N LYS A 563 11.58 30.49 -21.54
CA LYS A 563 11.74 31.73 -20.76
C LYS A 563 13.15 31.86 -20.15
N LEU A 564 13.73 30.79 -19.62
CA LEU A 564 15.10 30.80 -19.09
C LEU A 564 16.16 31.07 -20.17
N HIS A 565 16.01 30.47 -21.36
CA HIS A 565 16.92 30.71 -22.47
C HIS A 565 16.80 32.13 -23.04
N GLU A 566 15.61 32.74 -23.00
CA GLU A 566 15.41 34.16 -23.32
C GLU A 566 16.15 35.07 -22.35
N GLN A 567 16.05 34.81 -21.05
CA GLN A 567 16.77 35.56 -20.01
C GLN A 567 18.29 35.46 -20.19
N GLN A 568 18.79 34.30 -20.64
CA GLN A 568 20.20 34.09 -20.99
C GLN A 568 20.60 34.64 -22.37
N LYS A 569 19.67 35.27 -23.11
CA LYS A 569 19.86 35.79 -24.48
C LYS A 569 20.28 34.72 -25.50
N ASN A 570 19.96 33.45 -25.24
CA ASN A 570 20.25 32.36 -26.15
C ASN A 570 19.06 32.13 -27.10
N TRP A 571 18.88 33.07 -28.03
CA TRP A 571 17.68 33.18 -28.88
C TRP A 571 17.38 31.92 -29.71
N LYS A 572 18.43 31.22 -30.19
CA LYS A 572 18.27 30.00 -30.99
C LYS A 572 17.70 28.85 -30.17
N ALA A 573 18.18 28.67 -28.93
CA ALA A 573 17.69 27.63 -28.04
C ALA A 573 16.26 27.96 -27.58
N ALA A 574 15.98 29.22 -27.22
CA ALA A 574 14.64 29.67 -26.86
C ALA A 574 13.62 29.40 -27.99
N ALA A 575 13.96 29.75 -29.24
CA ALA A 575 13.09 29.49 -30.40
C ALA A 575 12.84 27.99 -30.60
N HIS A 576 13.85 27.14 -30.39
CA HIS A 576 13.68 25.69 -30.48
C HIS A 576 12.68 25.13 -29.45
N TYR A 577 12.79 25.56 -28.19
CA TYR A 577 11.87 25.10 -27.13
C TYR A 577 10.46 25.66 -27.30
N HIS A 578 10.31 26.91 -27.74
CA HIS A 578 9.01 27.49 -28.09
C HIS A 578 8.31 26.73 -29.21
N LEU A 579 9.03 26.42 -30.28
CA LEU A 579 8.49 25.63 -31.38
C LEU A 579 8.05 24.23 -30.91
N ARG A 580 8.89 23.56 -30.09
CA ARG A 580 8.56 22.24 -29.53
C ARG A 580 7.35 22.28 -28.60
N ASN A 581 7.19 23.35 -27.80
CA ASN A 581 6.03 23.55 -26.94
C ASN A 581 4.74 23.69 -27.78
N LEU A 582 4.79 24.49 -28.84
CA LEU A 582 3.67 24.69 -29.77
C LEU A 582 3.31 23.42 -30.55
N GLU A 583 4.30 22.65 -30.98
CA GLU A 583 4.07 21.34 -31.63
C GLU A 583 3.39 20.35 -30.68
N ARG A 584 3.75 20.34 -29.39
CA ARG A 584 3.08 19.52 -28.38
C ARG A 584 1.62 19.91 -28.25
N LEU A 585 1.35 21.20 -28.03
CA LEU A 585 -0.01 21.73 -27.90
C LEU A 585 -0.88 21.38 -29.12
N LYS A 586 -0.30 21.51 -30.32
CA LYS A 586 -0.98 21.13 -31.57
C LYS A 586 -1.34 19.64 -31.64
N ARG A 587 -0.49 18.74 -31.12
CA ARG A 587 -0.79 17.31 -31.07
C ARG A 587 -1.90 16.99 -30.06
N GLU A 588 -1.89 17.66 -28.92
CA GLU A 588 -2.85 17.41 -27.83
C GLU A 588 -4.24 17.97 -28.13
N THR A 589 -4.33 19.20 -28.64
CA THR A 589 -5.62 19.91 -28.83
C THR A 589 -6.06 19.98 -30.29
N GLY A 590 -5.25 19.51 -31.24
CA GLY A 590 -5.52 19.64 -32.68
C GLY A 590 -5.41 21.07 -33.23
N SER A 591 -5.29 22.06 -32.35
CA SER A 591 -5.13 23.50 -32.64
C SER A 591 -4.03 24.08 -31.74
N TYR A 592 -3.66 25.34 -31.97
CA TYR A 592 -2.90 26.10 -30.98
C TYR A 592 -3.85 26.46 -29.85
N ALA A 593 -3.72 25.78 -28.70
CA ALA A 593 -4.51 26.11 -27.50
C ALA A 593 -4.38 27.60 -27.17
N GLU A 594 -5.46 28.29 -26.83
CA GLU A 594 -5.47 29.72 -26.43
C GLU A 594 -4.84 29.95 -25.04
N THR A 595 -3.71 29.31 -24.76
CA THR A 595 -2.93 29.55 -23.54
C THR A 595 -2.00 30.74 -23.76
N GLN A 596 -1.82 31.57 -22.72
CA GLN A 596 -0.90 32.71 -22.76
C GLN A 596 0.51 32.30 -23.21
N ASP A 597 1.00 31.14 -22.75
CA ASP A 597 2.32 30.61 -23.13
C ASP A 597 2.44 30.31 -24.64
N SER A 598 1.33 29.93 -25.31
CA SER A 598 1.34 29.71 -26.77
C SER A 598 1.44 31.02 -27.54
N ILE A 599 0.73 32.05 -27.07
CA ILE A 599 0.71 33.39 -27.67
C ILE A 599 2.09 34.02 -27.51
N ASP A 600 2.67 33.96 -26.31
CA ASP A 600 4.02 34.43 -26.01
C ASP A 600 5.06 33.71 -26.89
N GLY A 601 4.93 32.38 -27.03
CA GLY A 601 5.81 31.58 -27.88
C GLY A 601 5.71 31.93 -29.37
N LEU A 602 4.50 32.12 -29.91
CA LEU A 602 4.28 32.54 -31.29
C LEU A 602 4.81 33.95 -31.55
N LEU A 603 4.59 34.89 -30.63
CA LEU A 603 5.13 36.26 -30.70
C LEU A 603 6.66 36.26 -30.68
N PHE A 604 7.26 35.43 -29.82
CA PHE A 604 8.71 35.28 -29.76
C PHE A 604 9.26 34.71 -31.08
N LEU A 605 8.65 33.66 -31.61
CA LEU A 605 9.06 33.05 -32.89
C LEU A 605 8.94 34.02 -34.07
N ALA A 606 7.86 34.80 -34.14
CA ALA A 606 7.67 35.81 -35.19
C ALA A 606 8.80 36.86 -35.16
N LYS A 607 9.13 37.37 -33.97
CA LYS A 607 10.24 38.33 -33.78
C LYS A 607 11.60 37.69 -34.10
N TYR A 608 11.82 36.45 -33.66
CA TYR A 608 13.06 35.72 -33.90
C TYR A 608 13.29 35.45 -35.39
N TYR A 609 12.29 34.90 -36.10
CA TYR A 609 12.41 34.60 -37.53
C TYR A 609 12.58 35.86 -38.38
N LYS A 610 11.91 36.96 -38.03
CA LYS A 610 12.16 38.27 -38.63
C LYS A 610 13.63 38.68 -38.46
N GLY A 611 14.17 38.57 -37.24
CA GLY A 611 15.57 38.92 -36.95
C GLY A 611 16.60 38.05 -37.67
N VAL A 612 16.28 36.77 -37.94
CA VAL A 612 17.14 35.83 -38.68
C VAL A 612 16.95 35.95 -40.21
N GLY A 613 15.99 36.74 -40.69
CA GLY A 613 15.70 36.91 -42.12
C GLY A 613 14.86 35.77 -42.74
N LYS A 614 14.24 34.92 -41.92
CA LYS A 614 13.32 33.86 -42.38
C LYS A 614 11.89 34.39 -42.46
N PHE A 615 11.64 35.26 -43.43
CA PHE A 615 10.37 35.99 -43.53
C PHE A 615 9.13 35.09 -43.72
N GLY A 616 9.21 34.02 -44.51
CA GLY A 616 8.06 33.11 -44.70
C GLY A 616 7.58 32.42 -43.41
N ALA A 617 8.51 31.96 -42.56
CA ALA A 617 8.18 31.38 -41.27
C ALA A 617 7.67 32.44 -40.27
N ALA A 618 8.16 33.67 -40.37
CA ALA A 618 7.67 34.79 -39.57
C ALA A 618 6.24 35.18 -39.96
N GLU A 619 5.91 35.19 -41.25
CA GLU A 619 4.54 35.42 -41.75
C GLU A 619 3.58 34.32 -41.30
N GLU A 620 4.02 33.05 -41.32
CA GLU A 620 3.21 31.92 -40.84
C GLU A 620 2.93 32.00 -39.33
N ALA A 621 3.92 32.40 -38.51
CA ALA A 621 3.70 32.64 -37.10
C ALA A 621 2.75 33.83 -36.85
N CYS A 622 2.89 34.90 -37.64
CA CYS A 622 2.02 36.07 -37.54
C CYS A 622 0.59 35.79 -38.03
N SER A 623 0.40 34.97 -39.07
CA SER A 623 -0.94 34.61 -39.54
C SER A 623 -1.71 33.84 -38.48
N LYS A 624 -1.05 32.88 -37.83
CA LYS A 624 -1.61 32.16 -36.67
C LYS A 624 -1.97 33.11 -35.52
N LEU A 625 -1.13 34.13 -35.26
CA LEU A 625 -1.44 35.15 -34.26
C LEU A 625 -2.66 36.03 -34.60
N LEU A 626 -3.07 36.12 -35.87
CA LEU A 626 -4.25 36.90 -36.27
C LEU A 626 -5.57 36.21 -35.92
N ASP A 627 -5.54 34.89 -35.74
CA ASP A 627 -6.70 34.08 -35.38
C ASP A 627 -7.14 34.36 -33.93
N PHE A 628 -6.21 34.76 -33.06
CA PHE A 628 -6.48 35.15 -31.68
C PHE A 628 -7.04 36.58 -31.56
N GLN A 629 -7.82 36.84 -30.50
CA GLN A 629 -8.35 38.17 -30.17
C GLN A 629 -7.50 38.82 -29.07
N GLY A 630 -7.09 40.08 -29.26
CA GLY A 630 -6.30 40.81 -28.24
C GLY A 630 -5.31 41.84 -28.80
N PRO A 631 -4.48 42.46 -27.92
CA PRO A 631 -3.38 43.34 -28.33
C PRO A 631 -2.34 42.63 -29.21
N GLU A 632 -2.24 41.32 -29.12
CA GLU A 632 -1.29 40.47 -29.87
C GLU A 632 -1.65 40.40 -31.36
N LYS A 633 -2.93 40.54 -31.69
CA LYS A 633 -3.38 40.71 -33.08
C LYS A 633 -2.87 42.01 -33.68
N GLN A 634 -2.81 43.08 -32.88
CA GLN A 634 -2.30 44.37 -33.35
C GLN A 634 -0.79 44.32 -33.55
N THR A 635 -0.06 43.67 -32.63
CA THR A 635 1.39 43.48 -32.77
C THR A 635 1.73 42.56 -33.95
N ALA A 636 0.96 41.50 -34.19
CA ALA A 636 1.11 40.65 -35.37
C ALA A 636 0.86 41.43 -36.68
N LYS A 637 -0.18 42.28 -36.74
CA LYS A 637 -0.42 43.16 -37.90
C LYS A 637 0.73 44.15 -38.12
N ALA A 638 1.30 44.70 -37.05
CA ALA A 638 2.46 45.59 -37.15
C ALA A 638 3.68 44.84 -37.69
N LEU A 639 3.99 43.66 -37.14
CA LEU A 639 5.08 42.80 -37.60
C LEU A 639 4.92 42.39 -39.08
N LEU A 640 3.71 42.05 -39.53
CA LEU A 640 3.44 41.74 -40.93
C LEU A 640 3.67 42.93 -41.87
N ARG A 641 3.30 44.15 -41.46
CA ARG A 641 3.59 45.37 -42.23
C ARG A 641 5.09 45.60 -42.35
N GLU A 642 5.82 45.42 -41.26
CA GLU A 642 7.28 45.55 -41.23
C GLU A 642 7.95 44.50 -42.13
N ILE A 643 7.55 43.23 -42.04
CA ILE A 643 8.08 42.15 -42.88
C ILE A 643 7.85 42.48 -44.36
N ARG A 644 6.62 42.86 -44.73
CA ARG A 644 6.28 43.25 -46.12
C ARG A 644 7.10 44.43 -46.63
N SER A 645 7.37 45.42 -45.77
CA SER A 645 8.19 46.58 -46.14
C SER A 645 9.64 46.17 -46.42
N VAL A 646 10.22 45.28 -45.60
CA VAL A 646 11.61 44.81 -45.78
C VAL A 646 11.74 43.93 -47.01
N THR A 647 10.81 42.98 -47.22
CA THR A 647 10.81 42.11 -48.41
C THR A 647 10.59 42.88 -49.71
N SER A 648 9.84 43.99 -49.68
CA SER A 648 9.63 44.85 -50.86
C SER A 648 10.89 45.63 -51.28
N VAL A 649 11.79 45.92 -50.34
CA VAL A 649 13.04 46.65 -50.61
C VAL A 649 14.11 45.71 -51.18
N ASP A 650 14.16 44.45 -50.74
CA ASP A 650 15.08 43.45 -51.27
C ASP A 650 14.73 43.01 -52.70
N TYR A 651 13.45 43.05 -53.08
CA TYR A 651 13.00 42.81 -54.47
C TYR A 651 13.39 43.92 -55.47
N VAL A 652 13.76 45.11 -54.98
CA VAL A 652 14.15 46.26 -55.82
C VAL A 652 15.69 46.37 -55.94
N ARG A 653 16.45 45.58 -55.18
CA ARG A 653 17.93 45.59 -55.17
C ARG A 653 18.60 44.41 -55.88
N ASN A 654 17.83 43.39 -56.26
CA ASN A 654 18.23 42.34 -57.20
C ASN A 654 17.62 42.65 -58.57
#